data_AF-A0A4U0WMQ0-F1
#
_entry.id   AF-A0A4U0WMQ0-F1
#
_cell.length_a   1.000
_cell.length_b   1.000
_cell.length_c   1.000
_cell.angle_alpha   90.00
_cell.angle_beta   90.00
_cell.angle_gamma   90.00
#
_symmetry.space_group_name_H-M   'P 1'
#
loop_
_entity.id
_entity.type
_entity.pdbx_description
1 polymer ?
#
loop_
_entity_poly.entity_id
_entity_poly.type
_entity_poly.pdbx_seq_one_letter_code
_entity_poly.pdbx_strand_id
1 'polypeptide(L)'
;MDHPERNHGTCKQFGIPVYATASSAIYEIPTVNTDIEAAAWAIYDATRTTPHDSSNITKNTTTSGTFNIHVQLCIPNPSGTGNTLQIATHGAHFDSRYWDSAYQPENHSYVDAALAAGYSILTYDRLGTGQSDILDAYTVVQAPLELEIMRQLTLMARNGTLYSLASTSGPAHLPFQALSKPSKIVHVGHSFGSFLTSAFITNYGTLTDGAIITGYLLTKYLASAGSTSWAVEYPGSSCPPFDRPSGYVVCKKVGIQNLFFGGNTSTAYTPALLDYGNSIKQPAPIGEIASAFWLLGNYGPSFTGPVQYFLSEFDFYVCRGDCKGLADVTQLAQTFPNASAIEVAIQPNTGHALSLHNNASAGFEGWANPAGDEFFRLQRQTADQARENTETAGAFYRMMRNIAQDLHWANGVFDVLTSSAEKPTILDLCMAPGGFLETAMRHDSRSRATAFSLATAQGGHEIFLSQNPKVKVKLMDITMLAADMGVTSIPDTHPDRANFLPRELPPGELVDLVICDGQVLRTHARAEYREGREATRLMLTQLALGLEHLTPGGAMVGLLHKFEAWNTVCLLGKFDQFASIKLFKHAKCHAKRSSLYMIATQVDTRCQQADFKEAIRASEADVQSILTEFGARLTEIGRPIFDIQAKALEKASFNRR
;
A
#
# COMPACT_ATOMS: atom_id res chain seq x y z
N MET A 1 9.33 -7.23 32.97
CA MET A 1 10.59 -6.81 33.60
C MET A 1 10.89 -5.41 33.09
N ASP A 2 11.23 -4.50 34.00
CA ASP A 2 11.58 -3.12 33.66
C ASP A 2 12.97 -3.14 33.00
N HIS A 3 13.02 -3.05 31.67
CA HIS A 3 14.27 -2.91 30.91
C HIS A 3 14.41 -1.45 30.46
N PRO A 4 15.02 -0.59 31.30
CA PRO A 4 15.13 0.84 30.99
C PRO A 4 16.02 1.11 29.79
N GLU A 5 17.03 0.26 29.53
CA GLU A 5 17.88 0.35 28.35
C GLU A 5 17.41 -0.60 27.24
N ARG A 6 17.25 -0.05 26.04
CA ARG A 6 16.94 -0.75 24.80
C ARG A 6 18.08 -0.58 23.80
N ASN A 7 18.14 -1.47 22.80
CA ASN A 7 19.14 -1.40 21.74
C ASN A 7 19.16 -0.04 21.02
N HIS A 8 17.99 0.59 20.86
CA HIS A 8 17.83 1.83 20.11
C HIS A 8 17.33 3.02 20.95
N GLY A 9 17.22 2.88 22.28
CA GLY A 9 16.68 3.95 23.11
C GLY A 9 16.63 3.65 24.60
N THR A 10 15.99 4.53 25.36
CA THR A 10 15.75 4.37 26.80
C THR A 10 14.26 4.52 27.08
N CYS A 11 13.70 3.65 27.91
CA CYS A 11 12.30 3.66 28.32
C CYS A 11 12.14 3.96 29.81
N LYS A 12 11.02 4.57 30.17
CA LYS A 12 10.66 4.84 31.56
C LYS A 12 9.16 4.67 31.78
N GLN A 13 8.80 3.91 32.80
CA GLN A 13 7.42 3.71 33.22
C GLN A 13 7.07 4.55 34.44
N PHE A 14 5.87 5.12 34.49
CA PHE A 14 5.38 5.90 35.64
C PHE A 14 3.86 6.10 35.55
N GLY A 15 3.24 6.44 36.68
CA GLY A 15 1.83 6.83 36.75
C GLY A 15 1.63 8.32 36.50
N ILE A 16 0.59 8.68 35.76
CA ILE A 16 0.18 10.06 35.52
C ILE A 16 -1.23 10.29 36.08
N PRO A 17 -1.43 11.24 37.00
CA PRO A 17 -2.76 11.68 37.38
C PRO A 17 -3.36 12.55 36.27
N VAL A 18 -4.42 12.06 35.63
CA VAL A 18 -5.11 12.73 34.53
C VAL A 18 -6.48 13.18 34.98
N TYR A 19 -6.71 14.49 35.06
CA TYR A 19 -8.06 15.02 35.25
C TYR A 19 -8.83 15.00 33.93
N ALA A 20 -9.97 14.33 33.89
CA ALA A 20 -10.82 14.22 32.71
C ALA A 20 -12.29 14.36 33.09
N THR A 21 -13.09 14.95 32.19
CA THR A 21 -14.54 15.05 32.32
C THR A 21 -15.19 14.75 30.98
N ALA A 22 -16.21 13.89 30.97
CA ALA A 22 -16.91 13.50 29.76
C ALA A 22 -18.39 13.22 30.05
N SER A 23 -19.24 13.48 29.04
CA SER A 23 -20.60 12.96 29.03
C SER A 23 -20.55 11.42 29.13
N SER A 24 -21.38 10.87 30.00
CA SER A 24 -21.50 9.42 30.23
C SER A 24 -22.98 9.05 30.37
N ALA A 25 -23.27 7.76 30.47
CA ALA A 25 -24.64 7.29 30.65
C ALA A 25 -24.72 5.99 31.44
N ILE A 26 -25.90 5.68 31.97
CA ILE A 26 -26.26 4.34 32.45
C ILE A 26 -26.98 3.63 31.31
N TYR A 27 -26.46 2.48 30.90
CA TYR A 27 -27.02 1.65 29.83
C TYR A 27 -27.85 0.50 30.41
N GLU A 28 -28.86 0.07 29.66
CA GLU A 28 -29.58 -1.17 29.96
C GLU A 28 -28.73 -2.37 29.51
N ILE A 29 -27.84 -2.84 30.39
CA ILE A 29 -26.94 -3.97 30.11
C ILE A 29 -26.93 -5.00 31.26
N PRO A 30 -26.80 -6.30 30.97
CA PRO A 30 -26.74 -7.34 31.99
C PRO A 30 -25.60 -7.16 33.00
N THR A 31 -25.82 -7.62 34.22
CA THR A 31 -24.76 -7.71 35.23
C THR A 31 -23.76 -8.82 34.88
N VAL A 32 -22.50 -8.68 35.29
CA VAL A 32 -21.44 -9.68 35.06
C VAL A 32 -20.61 -9.87 36.34
N ASN A 33 -20.93 -10.93 37.08
CA ASN A 33 -20.26 -11.36 38.32
C ASN A 33 -19.85 -12.84 38.30
N THR A 34 -20.27 -13.59 37.27
CA THR A 34 -20.01 -15.03 37.13
C THR A 34 -19.79 -15.39 35.67
N ASP A 35 -19.23 -16.57 35.39
CA ASP A 35 -19.07 -17.07 34.01
C ASP A 35 -20.40 -17.21 33.25
N ILE A 36 -21.48 -17.59 33.97
CA ILE A 36 -22.82 -17.70 33.39
C ILE A 36 -23.30 -16.32 32.95
N GLU A 37 -23.10 -15.31 33.79
CA GLU A 37 -23.48 -13.93 33.50
C GLU A 37 -22.60 -13.31 32.39
N ALA A 38 -21.30 -13.61 32.35
CA ALA A 38 -20.42 -13.17 31.26
C ALA A 38 -20.86 -13.74 29.90
N ALA A 39 -21.22 -15.02 29.86
CA ALA A 39 -21.77 -15.65 28.66
C ALA A 39 -23.14 -15.06 28.27
N ALA A 40 -24.01 -14.80 29.25
CA ALA A 40 -25.31 -14.17 29.02
C ALA A 40 -25.16 -12.74 28.48
N TRP A 41 -24.21 -11.96 28.99
CA TRP A 41 -23.87 -10.64 28.46
C TRP A 41 -23.41 -10.73 27.00
N ALA A 42 -22.51 -11.67 26.66
CA ALA A 42 -22.03 -11.81 25.29
C ALA A 42 -23.16 -12.19 24.30
N ILE A 43 -24.13 -13.01 24.74
CA ILE A 43 -25.33 -13.32 23.96
C ILE A 43 -26.21 -12.08 23.81
N TYR A 44 -26.46 -11.34 24.90
CA TYR A 44 -27.22 -10.11 24.88
C TYR A 44 -26.60 -9.11 23.91
N ASP A 45 -25.32 -8.81 24.03
CA ASP A 45 -24.59 -7.84 23.19
C ASP A 45 -24.64 -8.22 21.69
N ALA A 46 -24.48 -9.52 21.39
CA ALA A 46 -24.53 -10.03 20.01
C ALA A 46 -25.95 -10.20 19.45
N THR A 47 -27.00 -10.01 20.26
CA THR A 47 -28.38 -10.19 19.82
C THR A 47 -28.75 -9.09 18.81
N ARG A 48 -29.31 -9.48 17.66
CA ARG A 48 -29.65 -8.57 16.54
C ARG A 48 -30.49 -7.35 16.96
N THR A 49 -31.32 -7.49 18.00
CA THR A 49 -32.22 -6.44 18.49
C THR A 49 -31.62 -5.61 19.63
N THR A 50 -30.43 -5.93 20.11
CA THR A 50 -29.77 -5.14 21.16
C THR A 50 -29.32 -3.81 20.57
N PRO A 51 -29.78 -2.68 21.12
CA PRO A 51 -29.42 -1.37 20.60
C PRO A 51 -27.98 -1.01 20.93
N HIS A 52 -27.23 -0.62 19.91
CA HIS A 52 -25.86 -0.09 19.99
C HIS A 52 -25.86 1.40 19.67
N ASP A 53 -26.83 2.12 20.24
CA ASP A 53 -27.04 3.55 20.04
C ASP A 53 -27.68 4.19 21.29
N SER A 54 -28.04 5.47 21.19
CA SER A 54 -28.61 6.24 22.31
C SER A 54 -29.92 5.69 22.87
N SER A 55 -30.63 4.81 22.15
CA SER A 55 -31.85 4.17 22.66
C SER A 55 -31.60 3.19 23.80
N ASN A 56 -30.36 2.72 23.98
CA ASN A 56 -29.95 1.87 25.10
C ASN A 56 -29.68 2.65 26.40
N ILE A 57 -29.81 3.98 26.38
CA ILE A 57 -29.54 4.84 27.53
C ILE A 57 -30.76 4.92 28.43
N THR A 58 -30.59 4.51 29.69
CA THR A 58 -31.60 4.67 30.74
C THR A 58 -31.48 6.02 31.46
N LYS A 59 -30.25 6.56 31.57
CA LYS A 59 -29.98 7.83 32.24
C LYS A 59 -28.70 8.47 31.71
N ASN A 60 -28.76 9.73 31.30
CA ASN A 60 -27.57 10.53 31.00
C ASN A 60 -26.88 10.99 32.30
N THR A 61 -25.55 10.99 32.29
CA THR A 61 -24.69 11.39 33.42
C THR A 61 -23.48 12.19 32.92
N THR A 62 -22.59 12.54 33.84
CA THR A 62 -21.28 13.10 33.52
C THR A 62 -20.29 12.49 34.48
N THR A 63 -19.21 11.94 33.95
CA THR A 63 -18.13 11.38 34.75
C THR A 63 -16.99 12.38 34.76
N SER A 64 -16.56 12.78 35.96
CA SER A 64 -15.48 13.74 36.16
C SER A 64 -14.61 13.29 37.33
N GLY A 65 -13.29 13.31 37.16
CA GLY A 65 -12.37 12.83 38.17
C GLY A 65 -10.92 12.96 37.75
N THR A 66 -10.02 12.61 38.67
CA THR A 66 -8.60 12.39 38.36
C THR A 66 -8.34 10.90 38.35
N PHE A 67 -7.78 10.40 37.26
CA PHE A 67 -7.54 8.99 37.00
C PHE A 67 -6.04 8.76 36.89
N ASN A 68 -5.49 7.79 37.62
CA ASN A 68 -4.10 7.41 37.50
C ASN A 68 -3.92 6.49 36.29
N ILE A 69 -3.17 6.97 35.30
CA ILE A 69 -2.88 6.26 34.05
C ILE A 69 -1.43 5.80 34.06
N HIS A 70 -1.22 4.50 33.91
CA HIS A 70 0.11 3.92 33.75
C HIS A 70 0.61 4.18 32.34
N VAL A 71 1.83 4.74 32.24
CA VAL A 71 2.46 5.05 30.95
C VAL A 71 3.88 4.50 30.88
N GLN A 72 4.35 4.31 29.65
CA GLN A 72 5.75 4.07 29.31
C GLN A 72 6.16 5.07 28.24
N LEU A 73 7.12 5.94 28.57
CA LEU A 73 7.72 6.87 27.62
C LEU A 73 9.10 6.36 27.21
N CYS A 74 9.32 6.20 25.92
CA CYS A 74 10.60 5.76 25.35
C CYS A 74 11.17 6.82 24.39
N ILE A 75 12.49 6.98 24.42
CA ILE A 75 13.23 7.98 23.64
C ILE A 75 14.45 7.35 22.93
N PRO A 76 14.77 7.74 21.69
CA PRO A 76 15.83 7.12 20.88
C PRO A 76 17.27 7.60 21.23
N ASN A 77 18.28 6.78 20.92
CA ASN A 77 19.72 7.09 21.11
C ASN A 77 20.42 7.63 19.84
N PRO A 78 21.41 8.55 19.92
CA PRO A 78 21.78 9.40 21.05
C PRO A 78 20.87 10.65 21.11
N SER A 79 20.74 11.23 22.31
CA SER A 79 19.80 12.27 22.77
C SER A 79 19.72 13.54 21.90
N GLY A 80 19.21 13.42 20.67
CA GLY A 80 19.16 14.50 19.69
C GLY A 80 17.94 14.37 18.79
N THR A 81 16.87 15.05 19.18
CA THR A 81 15.76 15.46 18.28
C THR A 81 14.81 14.36 17.78
N GLY A 82 14.26 13.56 18.68
CA GLY A 82 12.95 12.94 18.45
C GLY A 82 11.88 14.03 18.33
N ASN A 83 11.84 14.75 17.20
CA ASN A 83 10.90 15.84 16.93
C ASN A 83 9.44 15.35 16.93
N THR A 84 9.24 14.04 16.78
CA THR A 84 7.93 13.41 16.73
C THR A 84 7.75 12.47 17.91
N LEU A 85 6.64 12.64 18.62
CA LEU A 85 6.13 11.68 19.60
C LEU A 85 5.01 10.86 18.96
N GLN A 86 5.11 9.54 19.03
CA GLN A 86 3.99 8.64 18.77
C GLN A 86 3.25 8.36 20.08
N ILE A 87 1.92 8.49 20.09
CA ILE A 87 1.06 8.10 21.22
C ILE A 87 0.32 6.83 20.78
N ALA A 88 0.71 5.68 21.32
CA ALA A 88 0.23 4.38 20.91
C ALA A 88 -0.82 3.82 21.88
N THR A 89 -2.03 3.57 21.37
CA THR A 89 -3.21 3.18 22.15
C THR A 89 -3.62 1.75 21.80
N HIS A 90 -3.56 0.85 22.78
CA HIS A 90 -3.88 -0.56 22.57
C HIS A 90 -5.41 -0.82 22.44
N GLY A 91 -5.76 -2.00 21.92
CA GLY A 91 -7.14 -2.44 21.74
C GLY A 91 -7.83 -2.99 22.99
N ALA A 92 -9.05 -3.49 22.82
CA ALA A 92 -9.72 -4.30 23.84
C ALA A 92 -8.97 -5.62 24.06
N HIS A 93 -9.14 -6.22 25.25
CA HIS A 93 -8.51 -7.47 25.67
C HIS A 93 -6.98 -7.52 25.73
N PHE A 94 -6.31 -6.38 25.58
CA PHE A 94 -4.87 -6.22 25.81
C PHE A 94 -4.60 -4.97 26.64
N ASP A 95 -3.34 -4.79 27.03
CA ASP A 95 -2.77 -3.55 27.56
C ASP A 95 -1.58 -3.09 26.70
N SER A 96 -0.78 -2.14 27.20
CA SER A 96 0.39 -1.59 26.48
C SER A 96 1.41 -2.64 26.03
N ARG A 97 1.45 -3.85 26.62
CA ARG A 97 2.32 -4.96 26.20
C ARG A 97 2.02 -5.45 24.78
N TYR A 98 0.87 -5.10 24.21
CA TYR A 98 0.58 -5.32 22.78
C TYR A 98 1.56 -4.59 21.86
N TRP A 99 1.97 -3.38 22.25
CA TRP A 99 2.92 -2.56 21.48
C TRP A 99 4.38 -2.90 21.79
N ASP A 100 4.64 -3.46 22.97
CA ASP A 100 5.99 -3.77 23.45
C ASP A 100 6.11 -5.26 23.82
N SER A 101 6.06 -6.11 22.78
CA SER A 101 6.12 -7.56 22.96
C SER A 101 7.42 -8.00 23.61
N ALA A 102 7.34 -8.72 24.73
CA ALA A 102 8.48 -9.39 25.35
C ALA A 102 8.87 -10.71 24.65
N TYR A 103 8.01 -11.24 23.79
CA TYR A 103 8.31 -12.40 22.97
C TYR A 103 9.00 -11.94 21.67
N GLN A 104 10.28 -12.30 21.51
CA GLN A 104 11.12 -11.93 20.36
C GLN A 104 10.95 -10.43 20.00
N PRO A 105 11.30 -9.52 20.93
CA PRO A 105 11.04 -8.09 20.81
C PRO A 105 11.56 -7.49 19.51
N GLU A 106 12.69 -7.98 18.99
CA GLU A 106 13.27 -7.56 17.71
C GLU A 106 12.34 -7.76 16.49
N ASN A 107 11.35 -8.65 16.61
CA ASN A 107 10.39 -8.96 15.55
C ASN A 107 8.97 -8.43 15.85
N HIS A 108 8.63 -8.21 17.12
CA HIS A 108 7.24 -7.97 17.56
C HIS A 108 7.04 -6.72 18.42
N SER A 109 8.10 -6.02 18.84
CA SER A 109 7.97 -4.77 19.59
C SER A 109 7.89 -3.58 18.63
N TYR A 110 6.70 -2.98 18.53
CA TYR A 110 6.52 -1.70 17.82
C TYR A 110 7.28 -0.56 18.52
N VAL A 111 7.42 -0.64 19.85
CA VAL A 111 8.26 0.30 20.62
C VAL A 111 9.71 0.26 20.13
N ASP A 112 10.31 -0.93 20.01
CA ASP A 112 11.69 -1.04 19.55
C ASP A 112 11.83 -0.59 18.07
N ALA A 113 10.83 -0.86 17.23
CA ALA A 113 10.81 -0.38 15.85
C ALA A 113 10.71 1.16 15.76
N ALA A 114 9.86 1.79 16.59
CA ALA A 114 9.74 3.24 16.65
C ALA A 114 11.04 3.90 17.11
N LEU A 115 11.71 3.32 18.11
CA LEU A 115 13.02 3.78 18.59
C LEU A 115 14.11 3.63 17.52
N ALA A 116 14.14 2.50 16.81
CA ALA A 116 15.07 2.26 15.71
C ALA A 116 14.88 3.27 14.56
N ALA A 117 13.64 3.69 14.31
CA ALA A 117 13.30 4.73 13.35
C ALA A 117 13.54 6.17 13.85
N GLY A 118 14.00 6.35 15.09
CA GLY A 118 14.31 7.66 15.67
C GLY A 118 13.09 8.42 16.21
N TYR A 119 11.98 7.73 16.48
CA TYR A 119 10.78 8.33 17.08
C TYR A 119 10.75 8.12 18.60
N SER A 120 10.27 9.14 19.32
CA SER A 120 9.84 8.92 20.71
C SER A 120 8.47 8.28 20.69
N ILE A 121 8.18 7.41 21.66
CA ILE A 121 6.88 6.73 21.75
C ILE A 121 6.38 6.72 23.20
N LEU A 122 5.09 7.04 23.36
CA LEU A 122 4.33 6.91 24.60
C LEU A 122 3.31 5.80 24.41
N THR A 123 3.47 4.70 25.14
CA THR A 123 2.40 3.70 25.33
C THR A 123 1.77 3.92 26.69
N TYR A 124 0.50 3.53 26.85
CA TYR A 124 -0.19 3.63 28.12
C TYR A 124 -1.26 2.55 28.23
N ASP A 125 -1.61 2.19 29.46
CA ASP A 125 -2.74 1.32 29.74
C ASP A 125 -4.00 2.18 29.79
N ARG A 126 -5.02 1.86 28.97
CA ARG A 126 -6.30 2.57 29.02
C ARG A 126 -6.95 2.45 30.41
N LEU A 127 -7.92 3.32 30.71
CA LEU A 127 -8.67 3.23 31.96
C LEU A 127 -9.33 1.84 32.08
N GLY A 128 -9.27 1.21 33.26
CA GLY A 128 -9.84 -0.13 33.48
C GLY A 128 -8.97 -1.32 33.02
N THR A 129 -7.78 -1.09 32.46
CA THR A 129 -6.88 -2.19 32.03
C THR A 129 -5.47 -2.05 32.60
N GLY A 130 -4.70 -3.15 32.55
CA GLY A 130 -3.30 -3.17 32.92
C GLY A 130 -3.04 -2.65 34.34
N GLN A 131 -2.17 -1.64 34.44
CA GLN A 131 -1.76 -0.98 35.68
C GLN A 131 -2.43 0.39 35.90
N SER A 132 -3.30 0.83 35.00
CA SER A 132 -4.13 2.02 35.21
C SER A 132 -5.25 1.74 36.20
N ASP A 133 -5.92 2.79 36.69
CA ASP A 133 -7.03 2.66 37.63
C ASP A 133 -8.10 1.68 37.13
N ILE A 134 -8.46 0.72 37.99
CA ILE A 134 -9.52 -0.26 37.77
C ILE A 134 -10.79 0.23 38.47
N LEU A 135 -11.74 0.73 37.69
CA LEU A 135 -12.96 1.40 38.19
C LEU A 135 -14.22 0.67 37.70
N ASP A 136 -15.38 1.16 38.15
CA ASP A 136 -16.69 0.60 37.78
C ASP A 136 -16.87 0.53 36.25
N ALA A 137 -17.10 -0.68 35.74
CA ALA A 137 -17.21 -0.94 34.31
C ALA A 137 -18.52 -0.46 33.69
N TYR A 138 -19.53 -0.13 34.49
CA TYR A 138 -20.85 0.27 33.99
C TYR A 138 -20.94 1.77 33.76
N THR A 139 -20.45 2.55 34.71
CA THR A 139 -20.75 3.99 34.85
C THR A 139 -19.52 4.88 34.73
N VAL A 140 -18.32 4.34 34.96
CA VAL A 140 -17.08 5.12 34.92
C VAL A 140 -16.28 4.82 33.65
N VAL A 141 -15.92 3.56 33.41
CA VAL A 141 -15.07 3.20 32.27
C VAL A 141 -15.91 3.11 31.00
N GLN A 142 -15.97 4.21 30.26
CA GLN A 142 -16.73 4.38 29.02
C GLN A 142 -15.90 5.09 27.96
N ALA A 143 -16.19 4.78 26.69
CA ALA A 143 -15.43 5.24 25.53
C ALA A 143 -15.25 6.77 25.46
N PRO A 144 -16.26 7.61 25.76
CA PRO A 144 -16.08 9.07 25.80
C PRO A 144 -15.07 9.56 26.85
N LEU A 145 -15.01 8.93 28.02
CA LEU A 145 -14.05 9.31 29.06
C LEU A 145 -12.62 8.92 28.66
N GLU A 146 -12.46 7.75 28.06
CA GLU A 146 -11.16 7.30 27.54
C GLU A 146 -10.63 8.20 26.41
N LEU A 147 -11.52 8.69 25.54
CA LEU A 147 -11.17 9.68 24.52
C LEU A 147 -10.66 10.98 25.15
N GLU A 148 -11.32 11.44 26.22
CA GLU A 148 -10.89 12.63 26.95
C GLU A 148 -9.55 12.41 27.66
N ILE A 149 -9.31 11.23 28.23
CA ILE A 149 -8.01 10.87 28.82
C ILE A 149 -6.90 10.91 27.75
N MET A 150 -7.13 10.34 26.56
CA MET A 150 -6.20 10.45 25.43
C MET A 150 -5.91 11.91 25.09
N ARG A 151 -6.94 12.77 25.06
CA ARG A 151 -6.77 14.21 24.82
C ARG A 151 -5.93 14.90 25.87
N GLN A 152 -6.12 14.58 27.15
CA GLN A 152 -5.31 15.15 28.22
C GLN A 152 -3.85 14.71 28.14
N LEU A 153 -3.58 13.43 27.87
CA LEU A 153 -2.21 12.95 27.64
C LEU A 153 -1.53 13.70 26.48
N THR A 154 -2.26 13.93 25.38
CA THR A 154 -1.76 14.71 24.23
C THR A 154 -1.49 16.18 24.60
N LEU A 155 -2.36 16.81 25.38
CA LEU A 155 -2.12 18.18 25.87
C LEU A 155 -0.91 18.24 26.80
N MET A 156 -0.73 17.26 27.68
CA MET A 156 0.44 17.13 28.56
C MET A 156 1.74 16.94 27.76
N ALA A 157 1.70 16.24 26.63
CA ALA A 157 2.84 16.16 25.72
C ALA A 157 3.13 17.51 25.04
N ARG A 158 2.11 18.20 24.51
CA ARG A 158 2.26 19.50 23.83
C ARG A 158 2.76 20.62 24.75
N ASN A 159 2.27 20.65 25.99
CA ASN A 159 2.62 21.71 26.95
C ASN A 159 3.89 21.41 27.77
N GLY A 160 4.43 20.19 27.69
CA GLY A 160 5.66 19.79 28.37
C GLY A 160 5.45 19.09 29.73
N THR A 161 4.23 19.05 30.26
CA THR A 161 3.94 18.41 31.56
C THR A 161 4.32 16.93 31.59
N LEU A 162 4.10 16.19 30.49
CA LEU A 162 4.50 14.78 30.38
C LEU A 162 6.00 14.60 30.66
N TYR A 163 6.84 15.47 30.10
CA TYR A 163 8.29 15.40 30.23
C TYR A 163 8.77 15.87 31.61
N SER A 164 8.09 16.85 32.19
CA SER A 164 8.31 17.28 33.58
C SER A 164 8.03 16.14 34.57
N LEU A 165 6.95 15.39 34.36
CA LEU A 165 6.64 14.20 35.16
C LEU A 165 7.66 13.09 34.94
N ALA A 166 8.05 12.84 33.68
CA ALA A 166 9.06 11.84 33.36
C ALA A 166 10.43 12.16 34.01
N SER A 167 10.81 13.45 34.13
CA SER A 167 12.08 13.85 34.74
C SER A 167 12.12 13.67 36.26
N THR A 168 10.96 13.80 36.91
CA THR A 168 10.81 13.74 38.38
C THR A 168 10.39 12.37 38.91
N SER A 169 9.78 11.53 38.07
CA SER A 169 9.39 10.17 38.45
C SER A 169 10.62 9.30 38.73
N GLY A 170 10.54 8.33 39.66
CA GLY A 170 11.63 7.39 39.91
C GLY A 170 11.66 6.25 38.88
N PRO A 171 12.83 5.62 38.62
CA PRO A 171 14.17 6.03 39.01
C PRO A 171 14.69 7.20 38.14
N ALA A 172 15.68 7.94 38.66
CA ALA A 172 16.29 9.04 37.91
C ALA A 172 17.09 8.49 36.72
N HIS A 173 16.81 9.01 35.52
CA HIS A 173 17.52 8.65 34.28
C HIS A 173 17.92 9.92 33.56
N LEU A 174 19.23 10.12 33.35
CA LEU A 174 19.79 11.32 32.70
C LEU A 174 19.11 11.65 31.34
N PRO A 175 18.79 10.67 30.47
CA PRO A 175 18.10 10.95 29.21
C PRO A 175 16.75 11.67 29.35
N PHE A 176 16.04 11.52 30.48
CA PHE A 176 14.73 12.14 30.73
C PHE A 176 14.80 13.51 31.41
N GLN A 177 15.98 13.97 31.85
CA GLN A 177 16.15 15.26 32.54
C GLN A 177 16.27 16.45 31.57
N ALA A 178 16.62 16.20 30.30
CA ALA A 178 16.90 17.22 29.30
C ALA A 178 15.97 17.12 28.06
N LEU A 179 14.75 16.59 28.23
CA LEU A 179 13.82 16.41 27.11
C LEU A 179 13.12 17.71 26.72
N SER A 180 13.17 18.03 25.44
CA SER A 180 12.33 19.07 24.83
C SER A 180 10.95 18.51 24.47
N LYS A 181 9.92 19.35 24.54
CA LYS A 181 8.59 19.02 23.98
C LYS A 181 8.69 18.69 22.48
N PRO A 182 7.83 17.81 21.95
CA PRO A 182 7.88 17.38 20.57
C PRO A 182 7.31 18.49 19.67
N SER A 183 7.84 18.60 18.44
CA SER A 183 7.27 19.49 17.42
C SER A 183 6.09 18.84 16.70
N LYS A 184 6.08 17.51 16.62
CA LYS A 184 5.02 16.71 16.02
C LYS A 184 4.48 15.65 16.97
N ILE A 185 3.18 15.37 16.90
CA ILE A 185 2.54 14.24 17.59
C ILE A 185 1.77 13.41 16.57
N VAL A 186 1.95 12.09 16.59
CA VAL A 186 1.21 11.14 15.76
C VAL A 186 0.49 10.16 16.68
N HIS A 187 -0.79 9.92 16.43
CA HIS A 187 -1.55 8.93 17.19
C HIS A 187 -1.55 7.59 16.46
N VAL A 188 -1.25 6.51 17.18
CA VAL A 188 -1.24 5.15 16.65
C VAL A 188 -2.26 4.33 17.44
N GLY A 189 -3.28 3.81 16.77
CA GLY A 189 -4.33 3.03 17.40
C GLY A 189 -4.31 1.59 16.96
N HIS A 190 -4.77 0.69 17.85
CA HIS A 190 -5.14 -0.67 17.49
C HIS A 190 -6.55 -1.00 17.98
N SER A 191 -7.40 -1.53 17.10
CA SER A 191 -8.75 -2.02 17.45
C SER A 191 -9.56 -0.94 18.19
N PHE A 192 -10.02 -1.18 19.42
CA PHE A 192 -10.70 -0.17 20.23
C PHE A 192 -9.85 1.12 20.44
N GLY A 193 -8.52 1.00 20.56
CA GLY A 193 -7.61 2.14 20.55
C GLY A 193 -7.62 2.93 19.24
N SER A 194 -7.94 2.28 18.13
CA SER A 194 -8.22 2.93 16.84
C SER A 194 -9.61 3.56 16.75
N PHE A 195 -10.60 3.08 17.51
CA PHE A 195 -11.89 3.78 17.63
C PHE A 195 -11.64 5.13 18.31
N LEU A 196 -10.88 5.11 19.41
CA LEU A 196 -10.43 6.31 20.11
C LEU A 196 -9.57 7.21 19.22
N THR A 197 -8.60 6.66 18.49
CA THR A 197 -7.73 7.44 17.60
C THR A 197 -8.52 8.10 16.45
N SER A 198 -9.45 7.36 15.83
CA SER A 198 -10.33 7.91 14.80
C SER A 198 -11.20 9.03 15.36
N ALA A 199 -11.85 8.83 16.50
CA ALA A 199 -12.65 9.87 17.16
C ALA A 199 -11.80 11.06 17.63
N PHE A 200 -10.55 10.82 18.00
CA PHE A 200 -9.60 11.85 18.40
C PHE A 200 -9.29 12.77 17.23
N ILE A 201 -8.95 12.22 16.07
CA ILE A 201 -8.65 13.04 14.90
C ILE A 201 -9.89 13.73 14.34
N THR A 202 -11.10 13.16 14.48
CA THR A 202 -12.33 13.86 14.07
C THR A 202 -12.62 15.05 14.97
N ASN A 203 -12.50 14.87 16.29
CA ASN A 203 -12.96 15.84 17.29
C ASN A 203 -11.88 16.86 17.68
N TYR A 204 -10.62 16.47 17.58
CA TYR A 204 -9.45 17.24 18.04
C TYR A 204 -8.33 17.25 16.99
N GLY A 205 -8.68 17.26 15.70
CA GLY A 205 -7.74 17.13 14.58
C GLY A 205 -6.55 18.10 14.62
N THR A 206 -6.71 19.29 15.22
CA THR A 206 -5.64 20.29 15.37
C THR A 206 -4.59 19.95 16.42
N LEU A 207 -4.83 18.96 17.29
CA LEU A 207 -3.90 18.53 18.33
C LEU A 207 -2.90 17.46 17.84
N THR A 208 -3.08 16.91 16.65
CA THR A 208 -2.24 15.86 16.07
C THR A 208 -1.68 16.27 14.70
N ASP A 209 -0.51 15.75 14.35
CA ASP A 209 0.16 15.96 13.07
C ASP A 209 -0.03 14.78 12.11
N GLY A 210 -0.61 13.67 12.57
CA GLY A 210 -0.92 12.50 11.75
C GLY A 210 -1.56 11.38 12.57
N ALA A 211 -2.02 10.32 11.90
CA ALA A 211 -2.55 9.14 12.56
C ALA A 211 -2.27 7.84 11.80
N ILE A 212 -2.08 6.75 12.55
CA ILE A 212 -2.03 5.38 12.05
C ILE A 212 -3.15 4.61 12.72
N ILE A 213 -4.08 4.10 11.92
CA ILE A 213 -5.26 3.37 12.36
C ILE A 213 -5.07 1.91 12.00
N THR A 214 -5.06 1.03 13.00
CA THR A 214 -4.87 -0.42 12.79
C THR A 214 -6.03 -1.22 13.37
N GLY A 215 -6.43 -2.31 12.71
CA GLY A 215 -7.55 -3.13 13.18
C GLY A 215 -8.89 -2.38 13.32
N TYR A 216 -9.14 -1.36 12.49
CA TYR A 216 -10.40 -0.63 12.47
C TYR A 216 -10.71 -0.09 11.08
N LEU A 217 -11.92 -0.37 10.61
CA LEU A 217 -12.52 0.25 9.44
C LEU A 217 -14.04 0.25 9.63
N LEU A 218 -14.66 1.42 9.55
CA LEU A 218 -16.11 1.54 9.75
C LEU A 218 -16.85 1.03 8.52
N THR A 219 -17.36 -0.19 8.59
CA THR A 219 -18.17 -0.83 7.55
C THR A 219 -19.30 -1.64 8.18
N LYS A 220 -20.22 -2.15 7.37
CA LYS A 220 -21.27 -3.08 7.84
C LYS A 220 -20.73 -4.39 8.45
N TYR A 221 -19.45 -4.71 8.25
CA TYR A 221 -18.84 -5.94 8.76
C TYR A 221 -18.17 -5.75 10.13
N LEU A 222 -17.86 -4.51 10.51
CA LEU A 222 -17.20 -4.20 11.78
C LEU A 222 -18.00 -4.78 12.95
N ALA A 223 -17.33 -5.56 13.80
CA ALA A 223 -17.91 -6.22 14.97
C ALA A 223 -19.12 -7.13 14.69
N SER A 224 -19.44 -7.40 13.42
CA SER A 224 -20.67 -8.12 13.05
C SER A 224 -20.67 -9.59 13.53
N ALA A 225 -19.52 -10.12 13.94
CA ALA A 225 -19.38 -11.44 14.58
C ALA A 225 -20.00 -11.52 15.97
N GLY A 226 -20.22 -10.36 16.61
CA GLY A 226 -20.79 -10.26 17.94
C GLY A 226 -19.87 -10.77 19.04
N SER A 227 -20.16 -10.35 20.27
CA SER A 227 -19.34 -10.67 21.45
C SER A 227 -19.33 -12.15 21.84
N THR A 228 -20.24 -12.99 21.29
CA THR A 228 -20.17 -14.45 21.49
C THR A 228 -18.90 -15.06 20.91
N SER A 229 -18.34 -14.50 19.83
CA SER A 229 -17.10 -14.96 19.22
C SER A 229 -15.87 -14.79 20.13
N TRP A 230 -15.97 -13.94 21.15
CA TRP A 230 -14.91 -13.62 22.10
C TRP A 230 -14.74 -14.70 23.17
N ALA A 231 -15.68 -15.64 23.26
CA ALA A 231 -15.67 -16.74 24.23
C ALA A 231 -15.30 -16.25 25.65
N VAL A 232 -16.02 -15.25 26.14
CA VAL A 232 -15.69 -14.57 27.40
C VAL A 232 -15.94 -15.43 28.63
N GLU A 233 -15.22 -15.10 29.70
CA GLU A 233 -15.38 -15.58 31.06
C GLU A 233 -15.35 -14.42 32.06
N TYR A 234 -15.82 -14.66 33.28
CA TYR A 234 -15.71 -13.68 34.36
C TYR A 234 -14.24 -13.60 34.83
N PRO A 235 -13.68 -12.39 35.01
CA PRO A 235 -12.25 -12.26 35.30
C PRO A 235 -11.80 -12.98 36.58
N GLY A 236 -12.63 -13.02 37.63
CA GLY A 236 -12.29 -13.68 38.88
C GLY A 236 -12.19 -15.22 38.80
N SER A 237 -12.84 -15.84 37.81
CA SER A 237 -12.79 -17.28 37.53
C SER A 237 -11.84 -17.65 36.38
N SER A 238 -11.26 -16.65 35.71
CA SER A 238 -10.33 -16.86 34.60
C SER A 238 -8.99 -17.44 35.04
N CYS A 239 -8.17 -17.88 34.07
CA CYS A 239 -6.82 -18.39 34.33
C CYS A 239 -5.75 -17.57 33.58
N PRO A 240 -4.85 -16.86 34.28
CA PRO A 240 -4.90 -16.58 35.73
C PRO A 240 -6.10 -15.67 36.08
N PRO A 241 -6.60 -15.71 37.33
CA PRO A 241 -7.72 -14.87 37.75
C PRO A 241 -7.29 -13.40 37.85
N PHE A 242 -8.19 -12.49 37.52
CA PHE A 242 -8.00 -11.06 37.69
C PHE A 242 -8.91 -10.52 38.79
N ASP A 243 -8.35 -9.69 39.65
CA ASP A 243 -9.12 -8.91 40.61
C ASP A 243 -9.74 -7.71 39.89
N ARG A 244 -11.06 -7.79 39.63
CA ARG A 244 -11.83 -6.77 38.91
C ARG A 244 -13.22 -6.64 39.56
N PRO A 245 -13.81 -5.43 39.60
CA PRO A 245 -15.19 -5.26 40.02
C PRO A 245 -16.16 -5.86 38.98
N SER A 246 -17.45 -5.81 39.27
CA SER A 246 -18.51 -6.26 38.36
C SER A 246 -18.43 -5.57 36.99
N GLY A 247 -18.85 -6.27 35.94
CA GLY A 247 -18.96 -5.69 34.58
C GLY A 247 -17.70 -5.78 33.73
N TYR A 248 -16.67 -6.50 34.17
CA TYR A 248 -15.53 -6.84 33.30
C TYR A 248 -15.70 -8.24 32.71
N VAL A 249 -15.23 -8.42 31.48
CA VAL A 249 -15.16 -9.72 30.79
C VAL A 249 -13.76 -9.97 30.25
N VAL A 250 -13.29 -11.21 30.25
CA VAL A 250 -11.98 -11.56 29.67
C VAL A 250 -12.13 -12.68 28.66
N CYS A 251 -11.41 -12.61 27.54
CA CYS A 251 -11.42 -13.68 26.55
C CYS A 251 -10.79 -14.96 27.11
N LYS A 252 -11.37 -16.11 26.79
CA LYS A 252 -10.65 -17.39 26.82
C LYS A 252 -9.61 -17.44 25.70
N LYS A 253 -8.66 -18.38 25.76
CA LYS A 253 -7.65 -18.57 24.71
C LYS A 253 -8.27 -18.76 23.31
N VAL A 254 -9.36 -19.52 23.21
CA VAL A 254 -10.08 -19.69 21.94
C VAL A 254 -10.67 -18.37 21.44
N GLY A 255 -11.12 -17.49 22.33
CA GLY A 255 -11.56 -16.14 22.00
C GLY A 255 -10.42 -15.27 21.49
N ILE A 256 -9.27 -15.32 22.17
CA ILE A 256 -8.04 -14.65 21.72
C ILE A 256 -7.68 -15.10 20.31
N GLN A 257 -7.72 -16.41 20.03
CA GLN A 257 -7.45 -16.92 18.69
C GLN A 257 -8.49 -16.43 17.67
N ASN A 258 -9.79 -16.62 17.95
CA ASN A 258 -10.88 -16.27 17.04
C ASN A 258 -10.86 -14.80 16.61
N LEU A 259 -10.56 -13.91 17.55
CA LEU A 259 -10.53 -12.48 17.30
C LEU A 259 -9.22 -12.03 16.67
N PHE A 260 -8.10 -12.46 17.26
CA PHE A 260 -6.81 -11.82 17.04
C PHE A 260 -5.90 -12.53 16.05
N PHE A 261 -6.00 -13.85 15.92
CA PHE A 261 -5.04 -14.67 15.16
C PHE A 261 -5.68 -15.30 13.92
N GLY A 262 -5.33 -14.77 12.74
CA GLY A 262 -5.88 -15.16 11.44
C GLY A 262 -4.80 -15.47 10.41
N GLY A 263 -5.20 -15.92 9.23
CA GLY A 263 -4.29 -16.30 8.15
C GLY A 263 -3.88 -17.78 8.17
N ASN A 264 -2.87 -18.12 7.38
CA ASN A 264 -2.38 -19.49 7.24
C ASN A 264 -1.69 -19.93 8.53
N THR A 265 -2.30 -20.86 9.27
CA THR A 265 -1.83 -21.33 10.58
C THR A 265 -0.43 -21.96 10.57
N SER A 266 0.12 -22.31 9.40
CA SER A 266 1.49 -22.81 9.27
C SER A 266 2.54 -21.70 9.13
N THR A 267 2.14 -20.47 8.79
CA THR A 267 3.09 -19.39 8.45
C THR A 267 2.75 -18.04 9.09
N ALA A 268 1.50 -17.77 9.45
CA ALA A 268 1.02 -16.49 9.96
C ALA A 268 1.51 -16.21 11.38
N TYR A 269 1.53 -17.22 12.25
CA TYR A 269 1.98 -17.14 13.63
C TYR A 269 2.43 -18.52 14.12
N THR A 270 3.19 -18.56 15.21
CA THR A 270 3.57 -19.80 15.88
C THR A 270 2.63 -20.10 17.06
N PRO A 271 2.53 -21.37 17.51
CA PRO A 271 1.81 -21.69 18.74
C PRO A 271 2.32 -20.90 19.96
N ALA A 272 3.64 -20.71 20.07
CA ALA A 272 4.25 -19.95 21.15
C ALA A 272 3.87 -18.46 21.12
N LEU A 273 3.71 -17.86 19.95
CA LEU A 273 3.26 -16.49 19.80
C LEU A 273 1.77 -16.33 20.16
N LEU A 274 0.94 -17.32 19.81
CA LEU A 274 -0.46 -17.38 20.28
C LEU A 274 -0.52 -17.54 21.80
N ASP A 275 0.32 -18.41 22.39
CA ASP A 275 0.43 -18.58 23.83
C ASP A 275 0.85 -17.28 24.52
N TYR A 276 1.82 -16.56 23.93
CA TYR A 276 2.24 -15.26 24.40
C TYR A 276 1.09 -14.24 24.33
N GLY A 277 0.39 -14.13 23.20
CA GLY A 277 -0.79 -13.27 23.06
C GLY A 277 -1.84 -13.57 24.13
N ASN A 278 -2.17 -14.83 24.36
CA ASN A 278 -3.07 -15.22 25.44
C ASN A 278 -2.51 -14.90 26.83
N SER A 279 -1.20 -14.94 27.04
CA SER A 279 -0.58 -14.62 28.34
C SER A 279 -0.65 -13.13 28.71
N ILE A 280 -0.75 -12.24 27.72
CA ILE A 280 -0.88 -10.78 27.92
C ILE A 280 -2.33 -10.28 27.81
N LYS A 281 -3.31 -11.20 27.73
CA LYS A 281 -4.73 -10.84 27.70
C LYS A 281 -5.12 -10.00 28.91
N GLN A 282 -6.11 -9.13 28.74
CA GLN A 282 -6.66 -8.29 29.81
C GLN A 282 -8.19 -8.34 29.85
N PRO A 283 -8.80 -8.13 31.03
CA PRO A 283 -10.24 -7.88 31.14
C PRO A 283 -10.64 -6.58 30.43
N ALA A 284 -11.80 -6.60 29.79
CA ALA A 284 -12.44 -5.48 29.09
C ALA A 284 -13.72 -5.06 29.84
N PRO A 285 -13.88 -3.77 30.20
CA PRO A 285 -15.11 -3.27 30.82
C PRO A 285 -16.25 -3.17 29.81
N ILE A 286 -17.41 -3.76 30.11
CA ILE A 286 -18.53 -3.80 29.15
C ILE A 286 -19.15 -2.42 28.87
N GLY A 287 -18.95 -1.43 29.76
CA GLY A 287 -19.36 -0.05 29.51
C GLY A 287 -18.57 0.63 28.39
N GLU A 288 -17.32 0.21 28.11
CA GLU A 288 -16.56 0.69 26.95
C GLU A 288 -17.26 0.26 25.65
N ILE A 289 -17.79 -0.98 25.62
CA ILE A 289 -18.49 -1.56 24.47
C ILE A 289 -19.85 -0.89 24.30
N ALA A 290 -20.65 -0.80 25.38
CA ALA A 290 -21.98 -0.19 25.36
C ALA A 290 -21.97 1.29 24.94
N SER A 291 -20.85 1.99 25.16
CA SER A 291 -20.68 3.41 24.83
C SER A 291 -19.86 3.65 23.56
N ALA A 292 -19.40 2.60 22.86
CA ALA A 292 -18.50 2.74 21.71
C ALA A 292 -19.13 3.55 20.55
N PHE A 293 -20.46 3.50 20.40
CA PHE A 293 -21.17 4.19 19.32
C PHE A 293 -20.97 5.72 19.33
N TRP A 294 -20.65 6.31 20.48
CA TRP A 294 -20.32 7.74 20.59
C TRP A 294 -19.05 8.13 19.81
N LEU A 295 -18.20 7.16 19.49
CA LEU A 295 -16.93 7.38 18.79
C LEU A 295 -17.02 7.16 17.27
N LEU A 296 -18.07 6.50 16.79
CA LEU A 296 -18.15 5.99 15.44
C LEU A 296 -18.84 6.97 14.48
N GLY A 297 -18.36 7.01 13.23
CA GLY A 297 -18.99 7.78 12.15
C GLY A 297 -18.88 9.30 12.28
N ASN A 298 -18.03 9.80 13.18
CA ASN A 298 -17.82 11.23 13.37
C ASN A 298 -17.17 11.87 12.13
N TYR A 299 -17.63 13.08 11.76
CA TYR A 299 -17.07 13.86 10.66
C TYR A 299 -15.89 14.70 11.15
N GLY A 300 -14.74 14.60 10.47
CA GLY A 300 -13.47 15.17 10.92
C GLY A 300 -12.87 16.25 10.01
N PRO A 301 -13.54 17.40 9.79
CA PRO A 301 -13.03 18.44 8.89
C PRO A 301 -11.83 19.21 9.46
N SER A 302 -11.57 19.11 10.76
CA SER A 302 -10.48 19.83 11.42
C SER A 302 -9.11 19.16 11.26
N PHE A 303 -9.08 17.89 10.86
CA PHE A 303 -7.85 17.14 10.69
C PHE A 303 -7.19 17.44 9.34
N THR A 304 -5.92 17.80 9.37
CA THR A 304 -5.12 18.16 8.19
C THR A 304 -3.87 17.31 7.98
N GLY A 305 -3.54 16.45 8.96
CA GLY A 305 -2.41 15.52 8.87
C GLY A 305 -2.66 14.37 7.87
N PRO A 306 -1.64 13.55 7.58
CA PRO A 306 -1.83 12.30 6.89
C PRO A 306 -2.43 11.26 7.83
N VAL A 307 -3.30 10.40 7.31
CA VAL A 307 -3.82 9.22 8.01
C VAL A 307 -3.59 7.96 7.19
N GLN A 308 -3.04 6.93 7.83
CA GLN A 308 -2.87 5.61 7.23
C GLN A 308 -3.77 4.60 7.95
N TYR A 309 -4.57 3.87 7.19
CA TYR A 309 -5.26 2.66 7.63
C TYR A 309 -4.38 1.46 7.31
N PHE A 310 -3.83 0.84 8.33
CA PHE A 310 -2.98 -0.35 8.21
C PHE A 310 -3.75 -1.56 8.73
N LEU A 311 -4.40 -2.28 7.82
CA LEU A 311 -5.37 -3.33 8.09
C LEU A 311 -4.75 -4.72 7.86
N SER A 312 -5.30 -5.75 8.50
CA SER A 312 -4.85 -7.13 8.30
C SER A 312 -5.68 -7.84 7.23
N GLU A 313 -5.06 -8.67 6.40
CA GLU A 313 -5.76 -9.41 5.34
C GLU A 313 -6.91 -10.28 5.89
N PHE A 314 -6.69 -10.96 7.02
CA PHE A 314 -7.59 -11.96 7.61
C PHE A 314 -8.18 -11.50 8.95
N ASP A 315 -8.46 -10.21 9.10
CA ASP A 315 -9.05 -9.64 10.32
C ASP A 315 -10.51 -10.09 10.51
N PHE A 316 -10.74 -11.00 11.46
CA PHE A 316 -12.09 -11.53 11.70
C PHE A 316 -13.04 -10.49 12.31
N TYR A 317 -12.52 -9.60 13.16
CA TYR A 317 -13.32 -8.60 13.86
C TYR A 317 -13.76 -7.45 12.95
N VAL A 318 -12.86 -7.01 12.06
CA VAL A 318 -13.12 -5.87 11.16
C VAL A 318 -13.89 -6.28 9.91
N CYS A 319 -13.54 -7.41 9.30
CA CYS A 319 -13.99 -7.76 7.95
C CYS A 319 -14.38 -9.24 7.80
N ARG A 320 -14.68 -9.94 8.90
CA ARG A 320 -15.06 -11.37 8.90
C ARG A 320 -14.01 -12.30 8.27
N GLY A 321 -12.75 -11.85 8.24
CA GLY A 321 -11.63 -12.64 7.74
C GLY A 321 -11.26 -12.37 6.28
N ASP A 322 -11.89 -11.40 5.61
CA ASP A 322 -11.46 -10.95 4.28
C ASP A 322 -11.55 -9.42 4.15
N CYS A 323 -10.40 -8.76 4.31
CA CYS A 323 -10.30 -7.31 4.28
C CYS A 323 -9.88 -6.76 2.90
N LYS A 324 -9.62 -7.64 1.92
CA LYS A 324 -9.14 -7.20 0.60
C LYS A 324 -10.21 -6.39 -0.13
N GLY A 325 -9.84 -5.21 -0.59
CA GLY A 325 -10.74 -4.31 -1.33
C GLY A 325 -11.89 -3.75 -0.49
N LEU A 326 -11.89 -3.93 0.84
CA LEU A 326 -12.98 -3.48 1.69
C LEU A 326 -12.98 -1.97 1.93
N ALA A 327 -11.79 -1.35 1.99
CA ALA A 327 -11.66 0.07 2.24
C ALA A 327 -12.01 0.91 1.01
N ASP A 328 -12.95 1.84 1.19
CA ASP A 328 -13.28 2.86 0.20
C ASP A 328 -12.59 4.18 0.55
N VAL A 329 -11.53 4.50 -0.18
CA VAL A 329 -10.76 5.74 0.01
C VAL A 329 -11.61 6.98 -0.25
N THR A 330 -12.62 6.91 -1.11
CA THR A 330 -13.56 8.02 -1.35
C THR A 330 -14.40 8.30 -0.12
N GLN A 331 -14.91 7.26 0.54
CA GLN A 331 -15.68 7.40 1.78
C GLN A 331 -14.80 7.89 2.94
N LEU A 332 -13.56 7.42 3.02
CA LEU A 332 -12.59 7.92 4.00
C LEU A 332 -12.27 9.41 3.76
N ALA A 333 -12.13 9.84 2.50
CA ALA A 333 -11.95 11.25 2.15
C ALA A 333 -13.18 12.10 2.48
N GLN A 334 -14.40 11.55 2.41
CA GLN A 334 -15.60 12.24 2.91
C GLN A 334 -15.59 12.40 4.42
N THR A 335 -15.02 11.45 5.16
CA THR A 335 -14.88 11.53 6.62
C THR A 335 -13.82 12.57 7.02
N PHE A 336 -12.71 12.62 6.28
CA PHE A 336 -11.56 13.51 6.51
C PHE A 336 -11.26 14.38 5.28
N PRO A 337 -12.13 15.35 4.93
CA PRO A 337 -12.03 16.09 3.67
C PRO A 337 -10.78 16.96 3.55
N ASN A 338 -10.13 17.29 4.67
CA ASN A 338 -8.95 18.15 4.71
C ASN A 338 -7.66 17.38 5.05
N ALA A 339 -7.70 16.04 5.16
CA ALA A 339 -6.50 15.25 5.38
C ALA A 339 -5.51 15.42 4.21
N SER A 340 -4.23 15.62 4.52
CA SER A 340 -3.20 15.82 3.49
C SER A 340 -2.87 14.55 2.69
N ALA A 341 -3.12 13.38 3.29
CA ALA A 341 -3.08 12.09 2.63
C ALA A 341 -3.97 11.09 3.37
N ILE A 342 -4.61 10.20 2.62
CA ILE A 342 -5.31 9.03 3.15
C ILE A 342 -4.74 7.81 2.43
N GLU A 343 -4.08 6.94 3.17
CA GLU A 343 -3.50 5.72 2.64
C GLU A 343 -4.18 4.51 3.28
N VAL A 344 -4.39 3.46 2.49
CA VAL A 344 -4.81 2.16 2.99
C VAL A 344 -3.77 1.12 2.58
N ALA A 345 -3.28 0.38 3.55
CA ALA A 345 -2.36 -0.73 3.35
C ALA A 345 -2.92 -1.99 4.03
N ILE A 346 -2.71 -3.13 3.39
CA ILE A 346 -3.13 -4.45 3.88
C ILE A 346 -1.88 -5.26 4.19
N GLN A 347 -1.72 -5.68 5.44
CA GLN A 347 -0.69 -6.63 5.85
C GLN A 347 -1.12 -8.05 5.47
N PRO A 348 -0.39 -8.74 4.58
CA PRO A 348 -0.78 -10.05 4.10
C PRO A 348 -0.60 -11.11 5.19
N ASN A 349 -1.37 -12.19 5.14
CA ASN A 349 -1.23 -13.36 6.03
C ASN A 349 -1.23 -13.02 7.53
N THR A 350 -2.07 -12.06 7.92
CA THR A 350 -2.15 -11.52 9.28
C THR A 350 -3.61 -11.38 9.72
N GLY A 351 -3.90 -11.69 10.99
CA GLY A 351 -5.18 -11.44 11.66
C GLY A 351 -5.21 -10.11 12.40
N HIS A 352 -6.25 -9.89 13.22
CA HIS A 352 -6.51 -8.59 13.86
C HIS A 352 -5.31 -8.09 14.70
N ALA A 353 -4.64 -8.94 15.49
CA ALA A 353 -3.43 -8.55 16.24
C ALA A 353 -2.17 -8.54 15.37
N LEU A 354 -1.99 -7.47 14.58
CA LEU A 354 -0.89 -7.30 13.62
C LEU A 354 0.49 -7.53 14.24
N SER A 355 0.74 -6.96 15.42
CA SER A 355 2.03 -7.07 16.13
C SER A 355 2.36 -8.49 16.59
N LEU A 356 1.34 -9.35 16.69
CA LEU A 356 1.45 -10.74 17.16
C LEU A 356 1.41 -11.76 16.00
N HIS A 357 1.87 -11.35 14.81
CA HIS A 357 2.09 -12.24 13.66
C HIS A 357 3.54 -12.24 13.20
N ASN A 358 3.99 -13.32 12.56
CA ASN A 358 5.39 -13.55 12.19
C ASN A 358 5.97 -12.46 11.26
N ASN A 359 5.14 -11.74 10.52
CA ASN A 359 5.54 -10.68 9.60
C ASN A 359 5.32 -9.26 10.17
N ALA A 360 5.10 -9.12 11.48
CA ALA A 360 4.87 -7.84 12.16
C ALA A 360 5.93 -6.78 11.83
N SER A 361 7.21 -7.16 11.82
CA SER A 361 8.33 -6.26 11.47
C SER A 361 8.21 -5.60 10.09
N ALA A 362 7.70 -6.33 9.10
CA ALA A 362 7.44 -5.78 7.76
C ALA A 362 6.34 -4.70 7.79
N GLY A 363 5.37 -4.83 8.70
CA GLY A 363 4.37 -3.81 8.95
C GLY A 363 4.92 -2.58 9.67
N PHE A 364 5.85 -2.77 10.61
CA PHE A 364 6.46 -1.68 11.36
C PHE A 364 7.43 -0.83 10.52
N GLU A 365 8.23 -1.48 9.67
CA GLU A 365 9.15 -0.82 8.74
C GLU A 365 8.40 -0.10 7.61
N GLY A 366 7.14 -0.46 7.36
CA GLY A 366 6.38 -0.05 6.19
C GLY A 366 7.01 -0.58 4.89
N TRP A 367 6.43 -0.25 3.73
CA TRP A 367 7.06 -0.55 2.43
C TRP A 367 8.33 0.30 2.15
N ALA A 368 8.95 0.86 3.19
CA ALA A 368 10.07 1.78 3.10
C ALA A 368 11.38 0.99 3.02
N ASN A 369 11.93 0.90 1.82
CA ASN A 369 13.32 0.55 1.62
C ASN A 369 14.07 1.77 1.07
N PRO A 370 14.58 2.68 1.92
CA PRO A 370 15.28 3.88 1.46
C PRO A 370 16.47 3.57 0.54
N ALA A 371 17.15 2.44 0.77
CA ALA A 371 18.22 1.98 -0.10
C ALA A 371 17.70 1.55 -1.49
N GLY A 372 16.52 0.94 -1.54
CA GLY A 372 15.78 0.63 -2.76
C GLY A 372 15.33 1.89 -3.48
N ASP A 373 14.75 2.86 -2.76
CA ASP A 373 14.32 4.15 -3.30
C ASP A 373 15.49 4.91 -3.91
N GLU A 374 16.60 5.01 -3.18
CA GLU A 374 17.84 5.63 -3.64
C GLU A 374 18.42 4.90 -4.85
N PHE A 375 18.44 3.56 -4.83
CA PHE A 375 18.90 2.76 -5.96
C PHE A 375 18.09 3.05 -7.23
N PHE A 376 16.76 3.07 -7.14
CA PHE A 376 15.90 3.36 -8.28
C PHE A 376 15.96 4.85 -8.67
N ARG A 377 16.20 5.77 -7.73
CA ARG A 377 16.41 7.20 -8.00
C ARG A 377 17.68 7.43 -8.81
N LEU A 378 18.81 6.84 -8.39
CA LEU A 378 20.08 6.90 -9.11
C LEU A 378 19.95 6.31 -10.52
N GLN A 379 19.27 5.17 -10.65
CA GLN A 379 19.00 4.59 -11.97
C GLN A 379 18.16 5.50 -12.88
N ARG A 380 17.16 6.21 -12.36
CA ARG A 380 16.39 7.19 -13.13
C ARG A 380 17.28 8.35 -13.56
N GLN A 381 18.10 8.87 -12.64
CA GLN A 381 19.04 9.96 -12.92
C GLN A 381 20.05 9.58 -14.02
N THR A 382 20.64 8.39 -13.97
CA THR A 382 21.53 7.89 -15.03
C THR A 382 20.82 7.78 -16.37
N ALA A 383 19.57 7.29 -16.39
CA ALA A 383 18.79 7.19 -17.61
C ALA A 383 18.44 8.57 -18.20
N ASP A 384 18.10 9.54 -17.35
CA ASP A 384 17.73 10.90 -17.76
C ASP A 384 18.95 11.69 -18.27
N GLN A 385 20.15 11.41 -17.74
CA GLN A 385 21.42 12.02 -18.15
C GLN A 385 22.13 11.27 -19.28
N ALA A 386 21.61 10.12 -19.73
CA ALA A 386 22.29 9.29 -20.74
C ALA A 386 22.54 10.03 -22.06
N ARG A 387 21.70 11.01 -22.42
CA ARG A 387 21.87 11.84 -23.62
C ARG A 387 23.12 12.73 -23.60
N GLU A 388 23.58 13.09 -22.41
CA GLU A 388 24.74 13.97 -22.19
C GLU A 388 26.04 13.16 -22.00
N ASN A 389 25.94 11.82 -22.03
CA ASN A 389 27.07 10.91 -21.82
C ASN A 389 27.07 9.77 -22.85
N THR A 390 27.93 9.89 -23.87
CA THR A 390 28.08 8.94 -24.97
C THR A 390 28.42 7.51 -24.51
N GLU A 391 29.14 7.35 -23.39
CA GLU A 391 29.45 6.02 -22.85
C GLU A 391 28.19 5.33 -22.30
N THR A 392 27.38 6.07 -21.53
CA THR A 392 26.10 5.59 -20.99
C THR A 392 25.12 5.26 -22.12
N ALA A 393 25.01 6.12 -23.13
CA ALA A 393 24.17 5.87 -24.30
C ALA A 393 24.64 4.63 -25.09
N GLY A 394 25.95 4.46 -25.27
CA GLY A 394 26.54 3.26 -25.87
C GLY A 394 26.30 2.00 -25.04
N ALA A 395 26.24 2.10 -23.71
CA ALA A 395 25.88 0.99 -22.82
C ALA A 395 24.41 0.58 -22.99
N PHE A 396 23.48 1.53 -23.14
CA PHE A 396 22.08 1.25 -23.46
C PHE A 396 21.92 0.58 -24.82
N TYR A 397 22.66 1.05 -25.83
CA TYR A 397 22.69 0.40 -27.15
C TYR A 397 23.10 -1.08 -27.06
N ARG A 398 24.20 -1.39 -26.35
CA ARG A 398 24.65 -2.78 -26.12
C ARG A 398 23.63 -3.60 -25.34
N MET A 399 23.02 -3.00 -24.31
CA MET A 399 21.98 -3.65 -23.51
C MET A 399 20.78 -4.03 -24.38
N MET A 400 20.28 -3.13 -25.22
CA MET A 400 19.15 -3.39 -26.10
C MET A 400 19.44 -4.48 -27.13
N ARG A 401 20.65 -4.52 -27.68
CA ARG A 401 21.09 -5.63 -28.55
C ARG A 401 21.05 -6.98 -27.86
N ASN A 402 21.54 -7.04 -26.62
CA ASN A 402 21.50 -8.28 -25.83
C ASN A 402 20.06 -8.70 -25.54
N ILE A 403 19.19 -7.75 -25.16
CA ILE A 403 17.76 -8.02 -24.95
C ILE A 403 17.13 -8.57 -26.24
N ALA A 404 17.34 -7.91 -27.38
CA ALA A 404 16.78 -8.33 -28.67
C ALA A 404 17.27 -9.73 -29.08
N GLN A 405 18.56 -10.03 -28.88
CA GLN A 405 19.14 -11.32 -29.20
C GLN A 405 18.54 -12.45 -28.36
N ASP A 406 18.48 -12.26 -27.04
CA ASP A 406 17.94 -13.25 -26.10
C ASP A 406 16.42 -13.41 -26.27
N LEU A 407 15.71 -12.31 -26.57
CA LEU A 407 14.28 -12.32 -26.90
C LEU A 407 14.02 -13.21 -28.11
N HIS A 408 14.81 -13.05 -29.17
CA HIS A 408 14.72 -13.88 -30.36
C HIS A 408 15.11 -15.34 -30.08
N TRP A 409 16.22 -15.61 -29.39
CA TRP A 409 16.61 -16.99 -29.08
C TRP A 409 15.55 -17.74 -28.29
N ALA A 410 14.84 -17.07 -27.38
CA ALA A 410 13.77 -17.68 -26.60
C ALA A 410 12.46 -17.87 -27.36
N ASN A 411 12.20 -17.09 -28.43
CA ASN A 411 10.86 -17.00 -29.02
C ASN A 411 10.77 -17.07 -30.55
N GLY A 412 11.88 -17.01 -31.28
CA GLY A 412 11.91 -17.07 -32.74
C GLY A 412 11.34 -15.84 -33.44
N VAL A 413 11.18 -14.68 -32.78
CA VAL A 413 10.39 -13.57 -33.36
C VAL A 413 10.93 -13.05 -34.71
N PHE A 414 12.25 -13.03 -34.90
CA PHE A 414 12.88 -12.59 -36.15
C PHE A 414 12.86 -13.64 -37.27
N ASP A 415 12.38 -14.86 -37.02
CA ASP A 415 12.27 -15.90 -38.05
C ASP A 415 11.33 -15.47 -39.18
N VAL A 416 10.34 -14.60 -38.88
CA VAL A 416 9.42 -14.01 -39.86
C VAL A 416 10.15 -13.33 -41.02
N LEU A 417 11.32 -12.74 -40.74
CA LEU A 417 12.15 -12.06 -41.74
C LEU A 417 12.77 -13.06 -42.72
N THR A 418 13.16 -14.24 -42.23
CA THR A 418 13.78 -15.28 -43.06
C THR A 418 12.77 -16.07 -43.87
N SER A 419 11.52 -16.17 -43.40
CA SER A 419 10.42 -16.84 -44.11
C SER A 419 9.83 -16.03 -45.26
N SER A 420 10.14 -14.74 -45.36
CA SER A 420 9.63 -13.88 -46.42
C SER A 420 10.27 -14.22 -47.77
N ALA A 421 9.42 -14.46 -48.79
CA ALA A 421 9.86 -14.80 -50.14
C ALA A 421 10.55 -13.62 -50.86
N GLU A 422 10.29 -12.38 -50.42
CA GLU A 422 10.85 -11.14 -50.96
C GLU A 422 11.92 -10.52 -50.03
N LYS A 423 12.24 -9.23 -50.21
CA LYS A 423 13.14 -8.49 -49.31
C LYS A 423 12.33 -8.07 -48.08
N PRO A 424 12.55 -8.68 -46.90
CA PRO A 424 11.70 -8.44 -45.74
C PRO A 424 11.76 -6.97 -45.30
N THR A 425 10.66 -6.46 -44.78
CA THR A 425 10.53 -5.06 -44.36
C THR A 425 10.23 -4.94 -42.86
N ILE A 426 10.87 -3.95 -42.22
CA ILE A 426 10.78 -3.70 -40.77
C ILE A 426 10.29 -2.27 -40.55
N LEU A 427 9.32 -2.10 -39.64
CA LEU A 427 8.92 -0.80 -39.11
C LEU A 427 9.37 -0.71 -37.65
N ASP A 428 10.29 0.20 -37.33
CA ASP A 428 10.72 0.45 -35.96
C ASP A 428 10.22 1.82 -35.49
N LEU A 429 9.27 1.79 -34.55
CA LEU A 429 8.66 2.97 -33.94
C LEU A 429 9.37 3.23 -32.61
N CYS A 430 10.04 4.38 -32.55
CA CYS A 430 10.93 4.80 -31.45
C CYS A 430 12.25 3.99 -31.39
N MET A 431 12.95 3.95 -32.51
CA MET A 431 14.14 3.12 -32.74
C MET A 431 15.36 3.46 -31.90
N ALA A 432 15.64 4.74 -31.64
CA ALA A 432 16.91 5.13 -31.02
C ALA A 432 17.07 4.52 -29.61
N PRO A 433 18.24 3.97 -29.27
CA PRO A 433 19.53 4.05 -29.97
C PRO A 433 19.74 3.08 -31.15
N GLY A 434 18.82 2.14 -31.39
CA GLY A 434 18.82 1.27 -32.58
C GLY A 434 19.21 -0.19 -32.36
N GLY A 435 19.33 -0.63 -31.10
CA GLY A 435 19.82 -1.98 -30.78
C GLY A 435 18.89 -3.11 -31.25
N PHE A 436 17.57 -2.93 -31.15
CA PHE A 436 16.59 -3.90 -31.64
C PHE A 436 16.62 -3.99 -33.17
N LEU A 437 16.56 -2.86 -33.87
CA LEU A 437 16.64 -2.83 -35.33
C LEU A 437 17.93 -3.42 -35.87
N GLU A 438 19.09 -3.08 -35.29
CA GLU A 438 20.37 -3.66 -35.72
C GLU A 438 20.35 -5.18 -35.59
N THR A 439 19.82 -5.69 -34.47
CA THR A 439 19.75 -7.13 -34.21
C THR A 439 18.83 -7.81 -35.23
N ALA A 440 17.61 -7.29 -35.44
CA ALA A 440 16.67 -7.82 -36.43
C ALA A 440 17.25 -7.82 -37.85
N MET A 441 17.89 -6.73 -38.27
CA MET A 441 18.54 -6.59 -39.59
C MET A 441 19.69 -7.58 -39.81
N ARG A 442 20.36 -8.05 -38.75
CA ARG A 442 21.43 -9.06 -38.85
C ARG A 442 20.87 -10.48 -39.08
N HIS A 443 19.62 -10.73 -38.69
CA HIS A 443 18.97 -12.02 -38.92
C HIS A 443 18.66 -12.25 -40.41
N ASP A 444 18.29 -11.21 -41.15
CA ASP A 444 18.25 -11.28 -42.62
C ASP A 444 18.85 -10.02 -43.25
N SER A 445 20.02 -10.18 -43.88
CA SER A 445 20.75 -9.09 -44.55
C SER A 445 20.00 -8.45 -45.73
N ARG A 446 18.96 -9.08 -46.27
CA ARG A 446 18.10 -8.54 -47.33
C ARG A 446 17.10 -7.51 -46.79
N SER A 447 16.90 -7.48 -45.47
CA SER A 447 15.93 -6.63 -44.81
C SER A 447 16.09 -5.16 -45.16
N ARG A 448 14.97 -4.46 -45.22
CA ARG A 448 14.87 -3.00 -45.32
C ARG A 448 14.07 -2.49 -44.14
N ALA A 449 14.36 -1.28 -43.69
CA ALA A 449 13.65 -0.73 -42.54
C ALA A 449 13.26 0.73 -42.74
N THR A 450 12.08 1.07 -42.26
CA THR A 450 11.68 2.45 -41.96
C THR A 450 11.66 2.59 -40.44
N ALA A 451 12.40 3.57 -39.93
CA ALA A 451 12.57 3.77 -38.50
C ALA A 451 12.19 5.19 -38.12
N PHE A 452 11.45 5.36 -37.03
CA PHE A 452 11.08 6.65 -36.47
C PHE A 452 11.77 6.84 -35.12
N SER A 453 12.29 8.03 -34.87
CA SER A 453 12.82 8.40 -33.56
C SER A 453 12.57 9.88 -33.31
N LEU A 454 12.49 10.28 -32.04
CA LEU A 454 12.47 11.69 -31.69
C LEU A 454 13.85 12.29 -31.95
N ALA A 455 13.91 13.52 -32.46
CA ALA A 455 15.17 14.23 -32.63
C ALA A 455 15.82 14.51 -31.27
N THR A 456 17.15 14.48 -31.18
CA THR A 456 17.88 14.78 -29.93
C THR A 456 17.57 16.19 -29.41
N ALA A 457 17.38 17.15 -30.32
CA ALA A 457 16.95 18.52 -30.00
C ALA A 457 15.56 18.60 -29.34
N GLN A 458 14.71 17.59 -29.52
CA GLN A 458 13.38 17.49 -28.91
C GLN A 458 13.38 16.53 -27.70
N GLY A 459 14.57 16.10 -27.23
CA GLY A 459 14.73 15.20 -26.10
C GLY A 459 14.87 13.72 -26.47
N GLY A 460 14.99 13.36 -27.75
CA GLY A 460 15.28 11.99 -28.20
C GLY A 460 16.69 11.51 -27.86
N HIS A 461 16.90 10.20 -27.99
CA HIS A 461 18.22 9.57 -27.79
C HIS A 461 19.11 9.67 -29.04
N GLU A 462 20.42 9.67 -28.83
CA GLU A 462 21.40 9.56 -29.91
C GLU A 462 21.28 8.20 -30.62
N ILE A 463 21.48 8.19 -31.93
CA ILE A 463 21.38 6.99 -32.77
C ILE A 463 22.77 6.37 -32.89
N PHE A 464 22.91 5.13 -32.40
CA PHE A 464 24.14 4.34 -32.49
C PHE A 464 24.12 3.32 -33.62
N LEU A 465 22.98 3.19 -34.31
CA LEU A 465 22.86 2.38 -35.50
C LEU A 465 23.82 2.89 -36.58
N SER A 466 24.69 2.00 -37.08
CA SER A 466 25.61 2.33 -38.17
C SER A 466 24.86 2.75 -39.44
N GLN A 467 25.41 3.70 -40.20
CA GLN A 467 24.81 4.13 -41.46
C GLN A 467 24.61 2.93 -42.39
N ASN A 468 23.35 2.69 -42.76
CA ASN A 468 22.97 1.57 -43.61
C ASN A 468 21.98 2.09 -44.67
N PRO A 469 22.31 1.98 -45.98
CA PRO A 469 21.45 2.50 -47.04
C PRO A 469 20.09 1.78 -47.13
N LYS A 470 19.91 0.65 -46.44
CA LYS A 470 18.64 -0.08 -46.36
C LYS A 470 17.73 0.41 -45.23
N VAL A 471 18.18 1.34 -44.39
CA VAL A 471 17.44 1.88 -43.26
C VAL A 471 17.12 3.35 -43.51
N LYS A 472 15.83 3.69 -43.61
CA LYS A 472 15.33 5.06 -43.70
C LYS A 472 14.92 5.54 -42.32
N VAL A 473 15.73 6.41 -41.72
CA VAL A 473 15.42 7.01 -40.41
C VAL A 473 14.69 8.34 -40.60
N LYS A 474 13.56 8.51 -39.89
CA LYS A 474 12.77 9.73 -39.82
C LYS A 474 12.81 10.28 -38.39
N LEU A 475 13.24 11.53 -38.23
CA LEU A 475 13.33 12.20 -36.93
C LEU A 475 12.08 13.05 -36.68
N MET A 476 11.12 12.53 -35.93
CA MET A 476 9.83 13.19 -35.65
C MET A 476 9.09 12.56 -34.45
N ASP A 477 8.16 13.32 -33.88
CA ASP A 477 7.23 12.83 -32.85
C ASP A 477 6.07 12.07 -33.51
N ILE A 478 6.09 10.74 -33.42
CA ILE A 478 5.05 9.89 -34.02
C ILE A 478 3.66 10.18 -33.46
N THR A 479 3.54 10.73 -32.24
CA THR A 479 2.24 11.09 -31.65
C THR A 479 1.57 12.28 -32.33
N MET A 480 2.28 12.92 -33.26
CA MET A 480 1.81 14.02 -34.11
C MET A 480 1.42 13.57 -35.52
N LEU A 481 1.53 12.26 -35.85
CA LEU A 481 1.11 11.69 -37.13
C LEU A 481 -0.42 11.48 -37.19
N ALA A 482 -1.18 12.56 -37.01
CA ALA A 482 -2.64 12.49 -36.99
C ALA A 482 -3.21 12.01 -38.35
N ALA A 483 -2.58 12.40 -39.45
CA ALA A 483 -3.00 11.99 -40.79
C ALA A 483 -2.83 10.48 -41.02
N ASP A 484 -1.75 9.88 -40.53
CA ASP A 484 -1.55 8.42 -40.54
C ASP A 484 -2.60 7.72 -39.67
N MET A 485 -2.91 8.28 -38.50
CA MET A 485 -3.97 7.81 -37.59
C MET A 485 -5.41 8.04 -38.09
N GLY A 486 -5.60 8.38 -39.37
CA GLY A 486 -6.91 8.53 -40.01
C GLY A 486 -7.64 9.85 -39.72
N VAL A 487 -6.99 10.83 -39.08
CA VAL A 487 -7.59 12.14 -38.81
C VAL A 487 -7.47 13.04 -40.04
N THR A 488 -8.60 13.44 -40.61
CA THR A 488 -8.67 14.23 -41.85
C THR A 488 -8.72 15.73 -41.62
N SER A 489 -9.12 16.19 -40.44
CA SER A 489 -9.13 17.61 -40.06
C SER A 489 -8.80 17.80 -38.58
N ILE A 490 -8.04 18.86 -38.28
CA ILE A 490 -7.71 19.25 -36.91
C ILE A 490 -8.49 20.54 -36.59
N PRO A 491 -9.25 20.62 -35.48
CA PRO A 491 -9.97 21.83 -35.10
C PRO A 491 -9.05 23.05 -34.97
N ASP A 492 -9.54 24.22 -35.39
CA ASP A 492 -8.77 25.47 -35.32
C ASP A 492 -8.44 25.89 -33.88
N THR A 493 -9.22 25.41 -32.90
CA THR A 493 -9.02 25.65 -31.47
C THR A 493 -8.00 24.71 -30.83
N HIS A 494 -7.45 23.72 -31.56
CA HIS A 494 -6.54 22.73 -30.97
C HIS A 494 -5.15 23.35 -30.70
N PRO A 495 -4.62 23.28 -29.46
CA PRO A 495 -3.35 23.92 -29.08
C PRO A 495 -2.15 23.53 -29.96
N ASP A 496 -2.10 22.27 -30.40
CA ASP A 496 -1.03 21.72 -31.24
C ASP A 496 -1.37 21.67 -32.74
N ARG A 497 -2.38 22.41 -33.21
CA ARG A 497 -2.85 22.30 -34.62
C ARG A 497 -1.72 22.41 -35.65
N ALA A 498 -0.80 23.36 -35.45
CA ALA A 498 0.33 23.60 -36.35
C ALA A 498 1.45 22.55 -36.24
N ASN A 499 1.44 21.73 -35.18
CA ASN A 499 2.48 20.73 -34.90
C ASN A 499 2.13 19.35 -35.49
N PHE A 500 0.87 19.10 -35.87
CA PHE A 500 0.50 17.84 -36.52
C PHE A 500 1.15 17.71 -37.89
N LEU A 501 1.63 16.50 -38.16
CA LEU A 501 2.44 16.19 -39.31
C LEU A 501 1.58 15.61 -40.46
N PRO A 502 1.99 15.82 -41.72
CA PRO A 502 1.37 15.15 -42.86
C PRO A 502 1.60 13.63 -42.78
N ARG A 503 0.89 12.89 -43.65
CA ARG A 503 1.00 11.43 -43.70
C ARG A 503 2.42 11.00 -44.08
N GLU A 504 3.00 10.11 -43.29
CA GLU A 504 4.39 9.64 -43.47
C GLU A 504 4.49 8.17 -43.87
N LEU A 505 3.47 7.37 -43.58
CA LEU A 505 3.32 5.96 -43.97
C LEU A 505 2.24 5.85 -45.07
N PRO A 506 2.63 5.47 -46.29
CA PRO A 506 1.69 5.31 -47.39
C PRO A 506 0.64 4.23 -47.10
N PRO A 507 -0.66 4.46 -47.40
CA PRO A 507 -1.68 3.44 -47.24
C PRO A 507 -1.34 2.19 -48.05
N GLY A 508 -1.52 1.01 -47.45
CA GLY A 508 -1.29 -0.28 -48.11
C GLY A 508 0.17 -0.73 -48.19
N GLU A 509 1.14 0.06 -47.69
CA GLU A 509 2.52 -0.43 -47.51
C GLU A 509 2.56 -1.35 -46.29
N LEU A 510 2.88 -2.63 -46.50
CA LEU A 510 2.93 -3.63 -45.43
C LEU A 510 4.37 -3.99 -45.03
N VAL A 511 4.54 -4.39 -43.78
CA VAL A 511 5.81 -4.81 -43.17
C VAL A 511 5.70 -6.16 -42.49
N ASP A 512 6.81 -6.91 -42.48
CA ASP A 512 6.86 -8.25 -41.90
C ASP A 512 7.07 -8.24 -40.38
N LEU A 513 7.79 -7.21 -39.89
CA LEU A 513 8.10 -7.03 -38.47
C LEU A 513 7.87 -5.59 -38.03
N VAL A 514 7.15 -5.44 -36.91
CA VAL A 514 7.00 -4.16 -36.21
C VAL A 514 7.70 -4.21 -34.86
N ILE A 515 8.44 -3.16 -34.54
CA ILE A 515 9.06 -2.94 -33.22
C ILE A 515 8.48 -1.66 -32.62
N CYS A 516 7.94 -1.78 -31.41
CA CYS A 516 7.35 -0.69 -30.63
C CYS A 516 8.07 -0.61 -29.28
N ASP A 517 9.20 0.09 -29.21
CA ASP A 517 10.03 0.19 -27.99
C ASP A 517 10.01 1.59 -27.36
N GLY A 518 9.05 2.41 -27.78
CA GLY A 518 8.90 3.79 -27.34
C GLY A 518 8.32 3.92 -25.95
N GLN A 519 8.99 4.73 -25.12
CA GLN A 519 8.50 5.16 -23.81
C GLN A 519 8.59 6.68 -23.69
N VAL A 520 7.67 7.25 -22.91
CA VAL A 520 7.71 8.67 -22.60
C VAL A 520 8.86 8.96 -21.64
N LEU A 521 9.78 9.84 -22.07
CA LEU A 521 10.89 10.29 -21.25
C LEU A 521 10.43 11.34 -20.22
N ARG A 522 11.02 11.28 -19.01
CA ARG A 522 10.76 12.23 -17.91
C ARG A 522 11.17 13.66 -18.24
N THR A 523 12.20 13.82 -19.07
CA THR A 523 12.79 15.11 -19.44
C THR A 523 12.17 15.75 -20.68
N HIS A 524 11.23 15.07 -21.35
CA HIS A 524 10.62 15.57 -22.57
C HIS A 524 9.55 16.62 -22.24
N ALA A 525 9.79 17.86 -22.67
CA ALA A 525 8.86 18.98 -22.52
C ALA A 525 7.63 18.78 -23.41
N ARG A 526 6.43 18.94 -22.84
CA ARG A 526 5.15 18.68 -23.52
C ARG A 526 4.12 19.74 -23.17
N ALA A 527 3.09 19.83 -24.01
CA ALA A 527 1.94 20.66 -23.72
C ALA A 527 1.09 20.06 -22.59
N GLU A 528 0.61 20.92 -21.69
CA GLU A 528 -0.12 20.56 -20.47
C GLU A 528 -1.33 19.65 -20.74
N TYR A 529 -2.11 19.94 -21.79
CA TYR A 529 -3.32 19.18 -22.15
C TYR A 529 -3.07 17.70 -22.53
N ARG A 530 -1.81 17.31 -22.78
CA ARG A 530 -1.44 15.94 -23.12
C ARG A 530 -0.53 15.25 -22.11
N GLU A 531 -0.01 15.97 -21.13
CA GLU A 531 0.98 15.44 -20.19
C GLU A 531 0.50 14.18 -19.45
N GLY A 532 -0.70 14.22 -18.85
CA GLY A 532 -1.27 13.11 -18.10
C GLY A 532 -1.66 11.87 -18.93
N ARG A 533 -1.67 11.97 -20.26
CA ARG A 533 -2.09 10.89 -21.18
C ARG A 533 -1.05 10.51 -22.23
N GLU A 534 0.13 11.13 -22.21
CA GLU A 534 1.10 10.98 -23.29
C GLU A 534 1.63 9.55 -23.40
N ALA A 535 1.85 8.87 -22.28
CA ALA A 535 2.31 7.47 -22.30
C ALA A 535 1.32 6.56 -23.02
N THR A 536 0.02 6.75 -22.73
CA THR A 536 -1.06 6.03 -23.42
C THR A 536 -1.14 6.44 -24.90
N ARG A 537 -1.01 7.74 -25.22
CA ARG A 537 -0.98 8.21 -26.61
C ARG A 537 0.14 7.57 -27.41
N LEU A 538 1.37 7.57 -26.88
CA LEU A 538 2.53 7.00 -27.53
C LEU A 538 2.37 5.49 -27.75
N MET A 539 1.92 4.76 -26.72
CA MET A 539 1.64 3.33 -26.84
C MET A 539 0.58 3.06 -27.93
N LEU A 540 -0.55 3.76 -27.88
CA LEU A 540 -1.63 3.58 -28.86
C LEU A 540 -1.21 3.94 -30.28
N THR A 541 -0.44 5.01 -30.46
CA THR A 541 0.10 5.38 -31.78
C THR A 541 1.03 4.30 -32.30
N GLN A 542 1.95 3.79 -31.48
CA GLN A 542 2.86 2.71 -31.90
C GLN A 542 2.10 1.47 -32.33
N LEU A 543 1.11 1.05 -31.54
CA LEU A 543 0.32 -0.14 -31.83
C LEU A 543 -0.59 0.06 -33.06
N ALA A 544 -1.26 1.21 -33.19
CA ALA A 544 -2.14 1.48 -34.31
C ALA A 544 -1.38 1.54 -35.65
N LEU A 545 -0.32 2.33 -35.72
CA LEU A 545 0.53 2.41 -36.92
C LEU A 545 1.19 1.06 -37.22
N GLY A 546 1.66 0.37 -36.18
CA GLY A 546 2.22 -0.96 -36.31
C GLY A 546 1.24 -1.96 -36.91
N LEU A 547 0.03 -2.03 -36.36
CA LEU A 547 -1.00 -2.98 -36.76
C LEU A 547 -1.61 -2.69 -38.14
N GLU A 548 -1.78 -1.42 -38.50
CA GLU A 548 -2.27 -0.98 -39.83
C GLU A 548 -1.31 -1.43 -40.93
N HIS A 549 -0.01 -1.41 -40.65
CA HIS A 549 1.04 -1.72 -41.62
C HIS A 549 1.60 -3.14 -41.50
N LEU A 550 1.11 -3.99 -40.59
CA LEU A 550 1.64 -5.35 -40.45
C LEU A 550 1.03 -6.29 -41.49
N THR A 551 1.88 -7.04 -42.20
CA THR A 551 1.43 -8.12 -43.09
C THR A 551 0.67 -9.19 -42.29
N PRO A 552 -0.44 -9.76 -42.80
CA PRO A 552 -1.08 -10.92 -42.17
C PRO A 552 -0.06 -12.04 -41.89
N GLY A 553 0.00 -12.52 -40.64
CA GLY A 553 1.00 -13.51 -40.21
C GLY A 553 2.36 -12.92 -39.81
N GLY A 554 2.55 -11.61 -39.94
CA GLY A 554 3.72 -10.88 -39.46
C GLY A 554 3.90 -10.94 -37.94
N ALA A 555 4.99 -10.36 -37.46
CA ALA A 555 5.31 -10.31 -36.03
C ALA A 555 5.41 -8.89 -35.49
N MET A 556 5.10 -8.72 -34.21
CA MET A 556 5.23 -7.46 -33.48
C MET A 556 5.92 -7.67 -32.14
N VAL A 557 6.87 -6.80 -31.82
CA VAL A 557 7.50 -6.70 -30.49
C VAL A 557 7.08 -5.37 -29.87
N GLY A 558 6.49 -5.41 -28.67
CA GLY A 558 6.04 -4.22 -27.96
C GLY A 558 6.58 -4.13 -26.53
N LEU A 559 7.14 -3.00 -26.15
CA LEU A 559 7.54 -2.70 -24.76
C LEU A 559 6.30 -2.37 -23.92
N LEU A 560 6.11 -3.11 -22.84
CA LEU A 560 5.05 -2.91 -21.85
C LEU A 560 5.65 -2.68 -20.46
N HIS A 561 4.85 -2.11 -19.55
CA HIS A 561 5.22 -1.87 -18.16
C HIS A 561 4.09 -2.27 -17.24
N LYS A 562 4.43 -2.76 -16.04
CA LYS A 562 3.46 -3.15 -15.00
C LYS A 562 2.47 -4.17 -15.54
N PHE A 563 2.89 -5.42 -15.62
CA PHE A 563 2.07 -6.51 -16.14
C PHE A 563 0.67 -6.56 -15.49
N GLU A 564 0.59 -6.25 -14.20
CA GLU A 564 -0.63 -6.21 -13.38
C GLU A 564 -1.52 -4.97 -13.62
N ALA A 565 -1.03 -3.94 -14.31
CA ALA A 565 -1.82 -2.74 -14.55
C ALA A 565 -3.01 -3.06 -15.46
N TRP A 566 -4.19 -2.56 -15.11
CA TRP A 566 -5.45 -2.84 -15.81
C TRP A 566 -5.34 -2.61 -17.32
N ASN A 567 -4.79 -1.48 -17.75
CA ASN A 567 -4.60 -1.16 -19.17
C ASN A 567 -3.73 -2.20 -19.91
N THR A 568 -2.71 -2.74 -19.23
CA THR A 568 -1.83 -3.76 -19.79
C THR A 568 -2.55 -5.11 -19.88
N VAL A 569 -3.34 -5.47 -18.87
CA VAL A 569 -4.17 -6.68 -18.89
C VAL A 569 -5.19 -6.63 -20.02
N CYS A 570 -5.92 -5.52 -20.17
CA CYS A 570 -6.90 -5.34 -21.26
C CYS A 570 -6.23 -5.41 -22.64
N LEU A 571 -5.06 -4.78 -22.79
CA LEU A 571 -4.30 -4.82 -24.04
C LEU A 571 -3.89 -6.25 -24.41
N LEU A 572 -3.34 -7.00 -23.45
CA LEU A 572 -2.92 -8.39 -23.66
C LEU A 572 -4.11 -9.28 -24.00
N GLY A 573 -5.22 -9.15 -23.25
CA GLY A 573 -6.45 -9.88 -23.54
C GLY A 573 -6.98 -9.56 -24.93
N LYS A 574 -6.85 -8.32 -25.39
CA LYS A 574 -7.27 -7.94 -26.74
C LYS A 574 -6.36 -8.56 -27.81
N PHE A 575 -5.05 -8.53 -27.63
CA PHE A 575 -4.10 -9.15 -28.55
C PHE A 575 -4.26 -10.68 -28.65
N ASP A 576 -4.57 -11.35 -27.53
CA ASP A 576 -4.78 -12.81 -27.50
C ASP A 576 -5.99 -13.26 -28.37
N GLN A 577 -6.92 -12.35 -28.69
CA GLN A 577 -8.06 -12.64 -29.57
C GLN A 577 -7.68 -12.78 -31.06
N PHE A 578 -6.58 -12.16 -31.51
CA PHE A 578 -6.23 -12.11 -32.93
C PHE A 578 -4.74 -12.38 -33.22
N ALA A 579 -3.94 -12.68 -32.20
CA ALA A 579 -2.53 -13.00 -32.31
C ALA A 579 -2.12 -14.04 -31.27
N SER A 580 -1.10 -14.83 -31.59
CA SER A 580 -0.43 -15.65 -30.59
C SER A 580 0.56 -14.78 -29.81
N ILE A 581 0.27 -14.54 -28.53
CA ILE A 581 1.10 -13.72 -27.65
C ILE A 581 1.98 -14.53 -26.71
N LYS A 582 3.21 -14.06 -26.53
CA LYS A 582 4.14 -14.45 -25.46
C LYS A 582 4.69 -13.21 -24.78
N LEU A 583 5.08 -13.35 -23.51
CA LEU A 583 5.76 -12.29 -22.76
C LEU A 583 7.22 -12.66 -22.52
N PHE A 584 8.09 -11.68 -22.59
CA PHE A 584 9.51 -11.84 -22.36
C PHE A 584 10.02 -10.81 -21.37
N LYS A 585 10.69 -11.29 -20.32
CA LYS A 585 11.46 -10.46 -19.38
C LYS A 585 12.88 -10.98 -19.34
N HIS A 586 13.83 -10.11 -19.66
CA HIS A 586 15.24 -10.47 -19.67
C HIS A 586 15.75 -10.67 -18.23
N ALA A 587 16.44 -11.79 -17.98
CA ALA A 587 16.81 -12.20 -16.61
C ALA A 587 17.88 -11.32 -15.93
N LYS A 588 18.64 -10.54 -16.72
CA LYS A 588 19.70 -9.64 -16.23
C LYS A 588 19.35 -8.16 -16.43
N CYS A 589 19.16 -7.75 -17.68
CA CYS A 589 18.74 -6.40 -18.06
C CYS A 589 17.28 -6.13 -17.67
N HIS A 590 17.02 -5.01 -17.00
CA HIS A 590 15.68 -4.61 -16.52
C HIS A 590 14.92 -5.64 -15.65
N ALA A 591 15.60 -6.67 -15.14
CA ALA A 591 14.98 -7.73 -14.35
C ALA A 591 14.27 -7.20 -13.08
N LYS A 592 14.80 -6.14 -12.46
CA LYS A 592 14.25 -5.47 -11.26
C LYS A 592 13.17 -4.41 -11.57
N ARG A 593 12.96 -4.06 -12.84
CA ARG A 593 12.00 -3.03 -13.26
C ARG A 593 10.67 -3.68 -13.66
N SER A 594 9.61 -2.88 -13.76
CA SER A 594 8.30 -3.37 -14.24
C SER A 594 8.21 -3.57 -15.76
N SER A 595 9.26 -3.24 -16.52
CA SER A 595 9.32 -3.40 -17.97
C SER A 595 9.35 -4.87 -18.41
N LEU A 596 8.63 -5.17 -19.49
CA LEU A 596 8.62 -6.46 -20.18
C LEU A 596 8.31 -6.26 -21.67
N TYR A 597 8.52 -7.28 -22.49
CA TYR A 597 8.18 -7.26 -23.91
C TYR A 597 7.01 -8.20 -24.20
N MET A 598 6.01 -7.72 -24.94
CA MET A 598 5.03 -8.54 -25.63
C MET A 598 5.59 -8.94 -26.99
N ILE A 599 5.42 -10.20 -27.34
CA ILE A 599 5.76 -10.77 -28.64
C ILE A 599 4.45 -11.30 -29.22
N ALA A 600 3.94 -10.65 -30.26
CA ALA A 600 2.76 -11.08 -30.98
C ALA A 600 3.18 -11.67 -32.33
N THR A 601 2.72 -12.87 -32.62
CA THR A 601 2.97 -13.59 -33.88
C THR A 601 1.67 -14.13 -34.45
N GLN A 602 1.66 -14.53 -35.72
CA GLN A 602 0.44 -15.00 -36.40
C GLN A 602 -0.70 -13.98 -36.31
N VAL A 603 -0.37 -12.68 -36.45
CA VAL A 603 -1.33 -11.61 -36.29
C VAL A 603 -2.34 -11.63 -37.45
N ASP A 604 -3.64 -11.79 -37.15
CA ASP A 604 -4.70 -11.64 -38.14
C ASP A 604 -5.11 -10.17 -38.25
N THR A 605 -4.56 -9.47 -39.24
CA THR A 605 -4.86 -8.06 -39.49
C THR A 605 -6.23 -7.83 -40.14
N ARG A 606 -6.95 -8.87 -40.57
CA ARG A 606 -8.30 -8.74 -41.15
C ARG A 606 -9.40 -8.64 -40.10
N CYS A 607 -9.11 -8.98 -38.85
CA CYS A 607 -10.02 -8.76 -37.71
C CYS A 607 -10.07 -7.30 -37.24
N GLN A 608 -9.38 -6.37 -37.93
CA GLN A 608 -9.20 -4.99 -37.47
C GLN A 608 -10.36 -4.06 -37.89
N GLN A 609 -11.37 -3.97 -37.02
CA GLN A 609 -12.11 -2.74 -36.73
C GLN A 609 -12.23 -2.51 -35.20
N ALA A 610 -11.40 -3.17 -34.39
CA ALA A 610 -11.46 -2.99 -32.95
C ALA A 610 -10.81 -1.65 -32.55
N ASP A 611 -11.61 -0.73 -32.02
CA ASP A 611 -11.10 0.51 -31.44
C ASP A 611 -10.30 0.15 -30.16
N PHE A 612 -8.98 0.07 -30.26
CA PHE A 612 -8.11 -0.14 -29.10
C PHE A 612 -8.31 0.93 -28.02
N LYS A 613 -8.90 2.10 -28.36
CA LYS A 613 -9.30 3.10 -27.36
C LYS A 613 -10.43 2.60 -26.47
N GLU A 614 -11.36 1.79 -26.98
CA GLU A 614 -12.44 1.19 -26.17
C GLU A 614 -11.88 0.10 -25.26
N ALA A 615 -10.97 -0.74 -25.75
CA ALA A 615 -10.34 -1.81 -24.96
C ALA A 615 -9.55 -1.26 -23.75
N ILE A 616 -8.86 -0.12 -23.90
CA ILE A 616 -8.11 0.53 -22.81
C ILE A 616 -9.03 1.31 -21.85
N ARG A 617 -10.30 1.55 -22.21
CA ARG A 617 -11.30 2.25 -21.39
C ARG A 617 -12.28 1.30 -20.68
N ALA A 618 -12.08 -0.01 -20.76
CA ALA A 618 -12.93 -1.02 -20.12
C ALA A 618 -13.07 -0.75 -18.61
N SER A 619 -14.31 -0.75 -18.13
CA SER A 619 -14.74 -0.39 -16.78
C SER A 619 -14.61 -1.56 -15.79
N GLU A 620 -14.86 -1.32 -14.50
CA GLU A 620 -14.89 -2.38 -13.48
C GLU A 620 -15.92 -3.48 -13.78
N ALA A 621 -17.01 -3.17 -14.48
CA ALA A 621 -18.01 -4.16 -14.91
C ALA A 621 -17.42 -5.22 -15.87
N ASP A 622 -16.31 -4.88 -16.56
CA ASP A 622 -15.64 -5.74 -17.53
C ASP A 622 -14.59 -6.66 -16.88
N VAL A 623 -14.22 -6.42 -15.61
CA VAL A 623 -13.18 -7.18 -14.90
C VAL A 623 -13.53 -8.66 -14.80
N GLN A 624 -14.76 -8.96 -14.39
CA GLN A 624 -15.19 -10.35 -14.25
C GLN A 624 -15.21 -11.07 -15.61
N SER A 625 -15.58 -10.37 -16.69
CA SER A 625 -15.59 -10.93 -18.05
C SER A 625 -14.18 -11.24 -18.52
N ILE A 626 -13.25 -10.28 -18.39
CA ILE A 626 -11.85 -10.44 -18.80
C ILE A 626 -11.16 -11.54 -17.99
N LEU A 627 -11.41 -11.62 -16.68
CA LEU A 627 -10.84 -12.69 -15.86
C LEU A 627 -11.42 -14.07 -16.21
N THR A 628 -12.69 -14.13 -16.60
CA THR A 628 -13.32 -15.39 -17.03
C THR A 628 -12.75 -15.86 -18.38
N GLU A 629 -12.59 -14.96 -19.34
CA GLU A 629 -12.12 -15.29 -20.70
C GLU A 629 -10.60 -15.45 -20.78
N PHE A 630 -9.85 -14.57 -20.13
CA PHE A 630 -8.39 -14.44 -20.28
C PHE A 630 -7.63 -14.72 -18.98
N GLY A 631 -8.27 -14.85 -17.81
CA GLY A 631 -7.56 -14.93 -16.51
C GLY A 631 -6.60 -16.13 -16.37
N ALA A 632 -6.99 -17.29 -16.90
CA ALA A 632 -6.10 -18.46 -16.92
C ALA A 632 -4.87 -18.21 -17.81
N ARG A 633 -5.09 -17.68 -19.01
CA ARG A 633 -4.03 -17.33 -19.97
C ARG A 633 -3.12 -16.22 -19.44
N LEU A 634 -3.69 -15.19 -18.82
CA LEU A 634 -2.98 -14.11 -18.14
C LEU A 634 -2.03 -14.68 -17.07
N THR A 635 -2.51 -15.61 -16.24
CA THR A 635 -1.68 -16.27 -15.23
C THR A 635 -0.53 -17.07 -15.85
N GLU A 636 -0.82 -17.80 -16.93
CA GLU A 636 0.17 -18.61 -17.65
C GLU A 636 1.31 -17.74 -18.20
N ILE A 637 1.00 -16.67 -18.93
CA ILE A 637 2.01 -15.79 -19.54
C ILE A 637 2.67 -14.85 -18.53
N GLY A 638 1.99 -14.52 -17.43
CA GLY A 638 2.47 -13.60 -16.40
C GLY A 638 3.42 -14.23 -15.37
N ARG A 639 3.21 -15.51 -15.01
CA ARG A 639 4.00 -16.19 -13.97
C ARG A 639 5.52 -16.13 -14.23
N PRO A 640 6.05 -16.42 -15.44
CA PRO A 640 7.48 -16.30 -15.70
C PRO A 640 8.03 -14.88 -15.50
N ILE A 641 7.22 -13.85 -15.80
CA ILE A 641 7.61 -12.44 -15.67
C ILE A 641 7.79 -12.08 -14.20
N PHE A 642 6.84 -12.47 -13.35
CA PHE A 642 6.93 -12.24 -11.91
C PHE A 642 8.03 -13.07 -11.26
N ASP A 643 8.21 -14.33 -11.66
CA ASP A 643 9.28 -15.18 -11.11
C ASP A 643 10.67 -14.58 -11.35
N ILE A 644 10.92 -14.05 -12.56
CA ILE A 644 12.19 -13.39 -12.89
C ILE A 644 12.34 -12.11 -12.07
N GLN A 645 11.28 -11.30 -11.94
CA GLN A 645 11.33 -10.04 -11.22
C GLN A 645 11.53 -10.24 -9.72
N ALA A 646 10.77 -11.15 -9.10
CA ALA A 646 10.85 -11.50 -7.70
C ALA A 646 12.27 -11.97 -7.34
N LYS A 647 12.82 -12.95 -8.09
CA LYS A 647 14.20 -13.43 -7.88
C LYS A 647 15.25 -12.33 -8.03
N ALA A 648 15.05 -11.39 -8.95
CA ALA A 648 15.98 -10.28 -9.16
C ALA A 648 15.91 -9.22 -8.04
N LEU A 649 14.71 -8.97 -7.51
CA LEU A 649 14.49 -8.08 -6.37
C LEU A 649 15.01 -8.71 -5.08
N GLU A 650 14.70 -9.98 -4.81
CA GLU A 650 15.21 -10.73 -3.66
C GLU A 650 16.75 -10.67 -3.58
N LYS A 651 17.44 -10.83 -4.72
CA LYS A 651 18.91 -10.80 -4.79
C LYS A 651 19.51 -9.39 -4.84
N ALA A 652 18.69 -8.33 -4.85
CA ALA A 652 19.15 -6.97 -5.02
C ALA A 652 20.04 -6.52 -3.86
N SER A 653 21.02 -5.67 -4.15
CA SER A 653 21.97 -5.17 -3.15
C SER A 653 21.29 -4.43 -2.00
N PHE A 654 20.19 -3.73 -2.29
CA PHE A 654 19.38 -3.02 -1.28
C PHE A 654 18.49 -3.93 -0.43
N ASN A 655 18.48 -5.24 -0.67
CA ASN A 655 17.78 -6.25 0.13
C ASN A 655 18.74 -7.19 0.87
N ARG A 656 20.05 -7.06 0.66
CA ARG A 656 21.06 -7.80 1.43
C ARG A 656 21.35 -6.99 2.69
N ARG A 657 20.77 -7.41 3.82
CA ARG A 657 21.14 -6.93 5.15
C ARG A 657 22.57 -7.38 5.49
#